data_AF-A0A1M7GAX0-F1
#
_entry.id   AF-A0A1M7GAX0-F1
#
_cell.length_a   1.000
_cell.length_b   1.000
_cell.length_c   1.000
_cell.angle_alpha   90.00
_cell.angle_beta   90.00
_cell.angle_gamma   90.00
#
_symmetry.space_group_name_H-M   'P 1'
#
loop_
_entity.id
_entity.type
_entity.pdbx_description
1 polymer ?
#
loop_
_entity_poly.entity_id
_entity_poly.type
_entity_poly.pdbx_seq_one_letter_code
_entity_poly.pdbx_strand_id
1 'polypeptide(L)'
;MQGLLRRLFAPRWQHPRAEIRRQALDQLDPARADQRRALEALTHDREADIRLAALSALDDLNGLVAALPEQRDNTAWRHTLTRRLSGRDGHSDLATRQALLADIDDTPLLRSVALEGDNLDLRLAALARLEHENDLIYQACHNRVAAVRRAAAERVSSEAGLKQLLKESRRDRQVTRLAREHLNRLKADAQWANQQQQRRETLLEQLERHARGVWEPRYEARLRHLKSAWNALSKLPSSEQEARYQQAVLRCDKTLHDRAAEEHARQWQAERQQTAENEREALLDAFAESLDGVCGGPTLGAQDIDSLHAERRLSGQRWQALSDIHPPSDATRERYAQIVKRYEHYAAAWQRYIDASTDLQAALDNADANLLTKLAGACQWPNALPPPALLARARESLDALKKPGAGSAAQRLEPTAALDTLRHELDTLEQQLEHGAFTDASRLHQRLKPHVDALHDANGAALKTRLKHLGARLAELRDWRGFVAGPKREQLCAGIEALAANTQLMDVALDRRHRQLIKDWKALGDAAATRELSRRFRTASDRIHQRLTPWRDTLTQQRSTNLAAREALCEQLEKLLEQPAEDADPDALRQIRDRSRHQWREYSPVPRQQSEAVGRRFGHVRHRLQALIDQRAKHIAAQKRALVEQAQALTNSSEPLEARTAQAKVLQQQWRALGRAPKGDEQTLWHAFRRACDRLFAERDAHKNERAERQQQRLDDMQALLDRMDAWQPESAADVATLDALLKQAAALEPLPRGRRSEGMQKRLNGIARARRERLGQLEINAVIAQWQHSVPLLNAHLAADQQALDGKPGHNVDAQRILGAPLPPRFSHAHHQRNASRPQATGFDADAHEKQRDRLARLRVHLSLLATGQVQASDEPLRLAIHVERLNDGISQERSRANELSGILTALLALGPMPQTLWDDTVNTLDALLLRLTDHHVPHE
;
A
#
# COMPACT_ATOMS: atom_id res chain seq x y z
N MET A 1 -2.34 97.14 30.61
CA MET A 1 -3.65 97.18 31.30
C MET A 1 -4.12 95.76 31.59
N GLN A 2 -4.30 95.43 32.88
CA GLN A 2 -4.49 94.07 33.40
C GLN A 2 -5.97 93.64 33.48
N GLY A 3 -6.20 92.33 33.26
CA GLY A 3 -7.24 91.53 33.91
C GLY A 3 -8.70 91.62 33.42
N LEU A 4 -9.36 92.76 33.64
CA LEU A 4 -10.83 92.87 33.54
C LEU A 4 -11.32 93.56 32.26
N LEU A 5 -10.66 94.65 31.81
CA LEU A 5 -11.04 95.36 30.59
C LEU A 5 -10.66 94.61 29.31
N ARG A 6 -9.63 93.75 29.35
CA ARG A 6 -9.24 92.93 28.19
C ARG A 6 -10.30 91.88 27.83
N ARG A 7 -11.17 91.48 28.79
CA ARG A 7 -12.25 90.49 28.57
C ARG A 7 -13.48 91.07 27.87
N LEU A 8 -13.70 92.40 27.94
CA LEU A 8 -14.81 93.09 27.27
C LEU A 8 -14.51 93.42 25.80
N PHE A 9 -13.23 93.51 25.43
CA PHE A 9 -12.78 93.80 24.07
C PHE A 9 -11.98 92.65 23.42
N ALA A 10 -11.88 91.49 24.09
CA ALA A 10 -11.28 90.31 23.48
C ALA A 10 -12.17 89.85 22.32
N PRO A 11 -11.58 89.55 21.14
CA PRO A 11 -12.36 89.07 20.01
C PRO A 11 -13.08 87.77 20.38
N ARG A 12 -14.29 87.55 19.83
CA ARG A 12 -15.21 86.47 20.23
C ARG A 12 -14.58 85.07 20.18
N TRP A 13 -13.57 84.86 19.34
CA TRP A 13 -12.82 83.61 19.25
C TRP A 13 -11.92 83.31 20.47
N GLN A 14 -11.62 84.29 21.33
CA GLN A 14 -10.88 84.10 22.59
C GLN A 14 -11.80 83.92 23.81
N HIS A 15 -13.11 83.77 23.60
CA HIS A 15 -14.10 83.74 24.68
C HIS A 15 -13.96 82.48 25.57
N PRO A 16 -14.20 82.54 26.89
CA PRO A 16 -14.06 81.36 27.78
C PRO A 16 -15.00 80.18 27.45
N ARG A 17 -16.22 80.47 26.98
CA ARG A 17 -17.21 79.44 26.57
C ARG A 17 -16.91 78.91 25.16
N ALA A 18 -16.84 77.58 25.04
CA ALA A 18 -16.56 76.86 23.79
C ALA A 18 -17.56 77.17 22.67
N GLU A 19 -18.86 77.20 22.98
CA GLU A 19 -19.93 77.49 22.00
C GLU A 19 -19.73 78.86 21.31
N ILE A 20 -19.30 79.87 22.06
CA ILE A 20 -19.07 81.22 21.53
C ILE A 20 -17.83 81.24 20.64
N ARG A 21 -16.79 80.48 20.99
CA ARG A 21 -15.60 80.32 20.14
C ARG A 21 -15.95 79.58 18.84
N ARG A 22 -16.77 78.53 18.92
CA ARG A 22 -17.23 77.76 17.76
C ARG A 22 -18.05 78.61 16.78
N GLN A 23 -18.99 79.42 17.29
CA GLN A 23 -19.77 80.36 16.48
C GLN A 23 -18.91 81.48 15.87
N ALA A 24 -17.91 81.97 16.60
CA ALA A 24 -16.99 82.98 16.10
C ALA A 24 -16.11 82.44 14.97
N LEU A 25 -15.70 81.17 15.07
CA LEU A 25 -14.89 80.48 14.07
C LEU A 25 -15.58 80.42 12.71
N ASP A 26 -16.90 80.17 12.66
CA ASP A 26 -17.68 80.13 11.40
C ASP A 26 -17.69 81.47 10.64
N GLN A 27 -17.32 82.57 11.30
CA GLN A 27 -17.26 83.91 10.70
C GLN A 27 -15.84 84.36 10.32
N LEU A 28 -14.82 83.53 10.55
CA LEU A 28 -13.42 83.84 10.21
C LEU A 28 -13.13 83.41 8.77
N ASP A 29 -12.60 84.34 7.98
CA ASP A 29 -12.15 84.13 6.61
C ASP A 29 -10.64 83.82 6.58
N PRO A 30 -10.23 82.62 6.16
CA PRO A 30 -8.82 82.23 6.08
C PRO A 30 -8.02 83.03 5.04
N ALA A 31 -8.67 83.73 4.09
CA ALA A 31 -8.00 84.59 3.12
C ALA A 31 -7.49 85.91 3.73
N ARG A 32 -8.02 86.32 4.89
CA ARG A 32 -7.61 87.54 5.59
C ARG A 32 -6.54 87.24 6.63
N ALA A 33 -5.37 87.88 6.53
CA ALA A 33 -4.20 87.57 7.36
C ALA A 33 -4.43 87.68 8.88
N ASP A 34 -5.24 88.64 9.33
CA ASP A 34 -5.62 88.84 10.73
C ASP A 34 -6.54 87.72 11.25
N GLN A 35 -7.49 87.27 10.42
CA GLN A 35 -8.43 86.20 10.75
C GLN A 35 -7.81 84.81 10.60
N ARG A 36 -6.88 84.64 9.66
CA ARG A 36 -6.04 83.45 9.54
C ARG A 36 -5.21 83.19 10.80
N ARG A 37 -4.57 84.23 11.37
CA ARG A 37 -3.87 84.10 12.66
C ARG A 37 -4.80 83.70 13.80
N ALA A 38 -6.05 84.16 13.78
CA ALA A 38 -7.06 83.75 14.75
C ALA A 38 -7.41 82.27 14.60
N LEU A 39 -7.59 81.79 13.37
CA LEU A 39 -7.78 80.36 13.08
C LEU A 39 -6.56 79.52 13.50
N GLU A 40 -5.34 79.98 13.20
CA GLU A 40 -4.09 79.32 13.61
C GLU A 40 -4.00 79.19 15.14
N ALA A 41 -4.42 80.20 15.90
CA ALA A 41 -4.50 80.10 17.36
C ALA A 41 -5.55 79.10 17.84
N LEU A 42 -6.70 78.99 17.16
CA LEU A 42 -7.77 78.03 17.48
C LEU A 42 -7.41 76.58 17.17
N THR A 43 -6.39 76.31 16.34
CA THR A 43 -5.88 74.94 16.14
C THR A 43 -5.33 74.31 17.42
N HIS A 44 -4.96 75.13 18.41
CA HIS A 44 -4.47 74.72 19.72
C HIS A 44 -5.53 74.90 20.83
N ASP A 45 -6.82 75.01 20.47
CA ASP A 45 -7.92 75.12 21.45
C ASP A 45 -8.01 73.88 22.34
N ARG A 46 -8.58 74.04 23.54
CA ARG A 46 -8.79 72.94 24.50
C ARG A 46 -9.84 71.95 24.00
N GLU A 47 -10.85 72.43 23.28
CA GLU A 47 -11.94 71.61 22.76
C GLU A 47 -11.59 71.00 21.39
N ALA A 48 -11.75 69.68 21.26
CA ALA A 48 -11.41 68.96 20.02
C ALA A 48 -12.23 69.43 18.81
N ASP A 49 -13.52 69.73 18.99
CA ASP A 49 -14.39 70.16 17.89
C ASP A 49 -14.00 71.55 17.34
N ILE A 50 -13.47 72.42 18.20
CA ILE A 50 -12.95 73.73 17.79
C ILE A 50 -11.64 73.56 17.04
N ARG A 51 -10.72 72.70 17.52
CA ARG A 51 -9.48 72.37 16.80
C ARG A 51 -9.78 71.80 15.42
N LEU A 52 -10.71 70.84 15.33
CA LEU A 52 -11.13 70.22 14.07
C LEU A 52 -11.69 71.25 13.10
N ALA A 53 -12.58 72.13 13.57
CA ALA A 53 -13.17 73.19 12.75
C ALA A 53 -12.11 74.20 12.29
N ALA A 54 -11.16 74.57 13.14
CA ALA A 54 -10.09 75.53 12.83
C ALA A 54 -9.13 74.96 11.77
N LEU A 55 -8.66 73.73 11.97
CA LEU A 55 -7.81 73.03 11.00
C LEU A 55 -8.54 72.81 9.66
N SER A 56 -9.84 72.50 9.70
CA SER A 56 -10.65 72.34 8.49
C SER A 56 -10.85 73.65 7.72
N ALA A 57 -11.00 74.78 8.43
CA ALA A 57 -11.12 76.10 7.84
C ALA A 57 -9.80 76.60 7.23
N LEU A 58 -8.66 76.22 7.82
CA LEU A 58 -7.32 76.49 7.28
C LEU A 58 -6.90 75.56 6.14
N ASP A 59 -7.68 74.50 5.87
CA ASP A 59 -7.32 73.41 4.96
C ASP A 59 -5.97 72.74 5.32
N ASP A 60 -5.66 72.67 6.63
CA ASP A 60 -4.41 72.14 7.15
C ASP A 60 -4.50 70.62 7.36
N LEU A 61 -4.25 69.88 6.28
CA LEU A 61 -4.25 68.41 6.32
C LEU A 61 -3.12 67.83 7.19
N ASN A 62 -1.95 68.48 7.21
CA ASN A 62 -0.81 68.05 8.04
C ASN A 62 -1.16 68.13 9.52
N GLY A 63 -1.77 69.24 9.95
CA GLY A 63 -2.23 69.41 11.33
C GLY A 63 -3.32 68.42 11.71
N LEU A 64 -4.25 68.11 10.79
CA LEU A 64 -5.27 67.07 11.02
C LEU A 64 -4.68 65.67 11.21
N VAL A 65 -3.65 65.31 10.44
CA VAL A 65 -2.94 64.03 10.57
C VAL A 65 -2.06 63.99 11.82
N ALA A 66 -1.35 65.08 12.14
CA ALA A 66 -0.51 65.17 13.32
C ALA A 66 -1.30 64.98 14.63
N ALA A 67 -2.55 65.45 14.67
CA ALA A 67 -3.45 65.28 15.82
C ALA A 67 -4.18 63.92 15.85
N LEU A 68 -4.02 63.08 14.82
CA LEU A 68 -4.69 61.76 14.74
C LEU A 68 -4.41 60.86 15.96
N PRO A 69 -3.19 60.74 16.51
CA PRO A 69 -2.93 59.88 17.67
C PRO A 69 -3.80 60.22 18.90
N GLU A 70 -4.10 61.50 19.12
CA GLU A 70 -4.96 61.97 20.22
C GLU A 70 -6.46 61.88 19.91
N GLN A 71 -6.82 61.79 18.63
CA GLN A 71 -8.19 61.87 18.14
C GLN A 71 -8.69 60.57 17.49
N ARG A 72 -7.99 59.44 17.68
CA ARG A 72 -8.32 58.16 17.02
C ARG A 72 -9.78 57.72 17.21
N ASP A 73 -10.35 57.92 18.40
CA ASP A 73 -11.73 57.52 18.68
C ASP A 73 -12.78 58.53 18.20
N ASN A 74 -12.37 59.77 17.87
CA ASN A 74 -13.27 60.82 17.41
C ASN A 74 -13.79 60.53 15.99
N THR A 75 -15.08 60.23 15.88
CA THR A 75 -15.72 59.89 14.61
C THR A 75 -15.78 61.07 13.64
N ALA A 76 -16.01 62.28 14.14
CA ALA A 76 -15.99 63.50 13.33
C ALA A 76 -14.60 63.76 12.77
N TRP A 77 -13.55 63.56 13.58
CA TRP A 77 -12.16 63.72 13.13
C TRP A 77 -11.79 62.72 12.02
N ARG A 78 -12.10 61.44 12.24
CA ARG A 78 -11.87 60.38 11.24
C ARG A 78 -12.67 60.61 9.95
N HIS A 79 -13.91 61.07 10.05
CA HIS A 79 -14.73 61.39 8.89
C HIS A 79 -14.14 62.54 8.06
N THR A 80 -13.70 63.62 8.72
CA THR A 80 -13.04 64.75 8.07
C THR A 80 -11.74 64.32 7.40
N LEU A 81 -10.87 63.58 8.10
CA LEU A 81 -9.63 63.04 7.53
C LEU A 81 -9.91 62.14 6.33
N THR A 82 -10.92 61.27 6.40
CA THR A 82 -11.30 60.40 5.29
C THR A 82 -11.68 61.22 4.06
N ARG A 83 -12.51 62.27 4.22
CA ARG A 83 -12.94 63.13 3.10
C ARG A 83 -11.77 63.90 2.49
N ARG A 84 -10.88 64.47 3.31
CA ARG A 84 -9.71 65.24 2.85
C ARG A 84 -8.67 64.34 2.17
N LEU A 85 -8.29 63.23 2.79
CA LEU A 85 -7.35 62.28 2.21
C LEU A 85 -7.89 61.66 0.93
N SER A 86 -9.20 61.37 0.86
CA SER A 86 -9.84 60.83 -0.35
C SER A 86 -10.06 61.86 -1.46
N GLY A 87 -9.70 63.14 -1.25
CA GLY A 87 -9.84 64.21 -2.25
C GLY A 87 -11.28 64.68 -2.48
N ARG A 88 -12.20 64.41 -1.54
CA ARG A 88 -13.58 64.93 -1.62
C ARG A 88 -13.70 66.37 -1.17
N ASP A 89 -12.88 66.74 -0.18
CA ASP A 89 -12.81 68.09 0.36
C ASP A 89 -11.34 68.55 0.38
N GLY A 90 -11.14 69.86 0.39
CA GLY A 90 -9.82 70.48 0.50
C GLY A 90 -9.05 70.56 -0.81
N HIS A 91 -7.91 71.23 -0.76
CA HIS A 91 -7.10 71.60 -1.92
C HIS A 91 -5.70 70.97 -1.87
N SER A 92 -5.43 70.04 -0.94
CA SER A 92 -4.17 69.32 -0.88
C SER A 92 -3.95 68.47 -2.13
N ASP A 93 -2.77 68.60 -2.74
CA ASP A 93 -2.41 67.83 -3.93
C ASP A 93 -2.27 66.32 -3.64
N LEU A 94 -2.23 65.51 -4.71
CA LEU A 94 -2.14 64.06 -4.59
C LEU A 94 -0.85 63.61 -3.91
N ALA A 95 0.28 64.27 -4.19
CA ALA A 95 1.59 63.92 -3.65
C ALA A 95 1.63 64.09 -2.13
N THR A 96 1.08 65.19 -1.61
CA THR A 96 0.96 65.44 -0.17
C THR A 96 0.07 64.40 0.49
N ARG A 97 -1.08 64.09 -0.12
CA ARG A 97 -2.01 63.06 0.41
C ARG A 97 -1.37 61.67 0.45
N GLN A 98 -0.59 61.30 -0.56
CA GLN A 98 0.15 60.03 -0.61
C GLN A 98 1.27 59.97 0.43
N ALA A 99 2.04 61.06 0.58
CA ALA A 99 3.10 61.15 1.58
C ALA A 99 2.53 60.97 3.00
N LEU A 100 1.42 61.67 3.31
CA LEU A 100 0.78 61.55 4.61
C LEU A 100 0.20 60.17 4.90
N LEU A 101 -0.32 59.45 3.89
CA LEU A 101 -0.80 58.07 4.06
C LEU A 101 0.31 57.11 4.46
N ALA A 102 1.56 57.36 4.09
CA ALA A 102 2.69 56.51 4.46
C ALA A 102 2.89 56.48 5.99
N ASP A 103 2.57 57.58 6.66
CA ASP A 103 2.79 57.79 8.11
C ASP A 103 1.53 57.49 8.96
N ILE A 104 0.41 57.11 8.35
CA ILE A 104 -0.85 56.82 9.05
C ILE A 104 -0.95 55.32 9.40
N ASP A 105 -1.09 55.01 10.69
CA ASP A 105 -1.33 53.65 11.21
C ASP A 105 -2.81 53.35 11.55
N ASP A 106 -3.74 54.26 11.26
CA ASP A 106 -5.16 54.05 11.56
C ASP A 106 -5.85 53.17 10.52
N THR A 107 -6.06 51.90 10.86
CA THR A 107 -6.64 50.90 9.94
C THR A 107 -8.05 51.27 9.42
N PRO A 108 -9.00 51.76 10.25
CA PRO A 108 -10.31 52.21 9.76
C PRO A 108 -10.22 53.34 8.73
N LEU A 109 -9.33 54.31 8.94
CA LEU A 109 -9.06 55.41 8.01
C LEU A 109 -8.44 54.88 6.72
N LEU A 110 -7.40 54.04 6.80
CA LEU A 110 -6.77 53.40 5.63
C LEU A 110 -7.77 52.59 4.81
N ARG A 111 -8.66 51.81 5.46
CA ARG A 111 -9.73 51.06 4.80
C ARG A 111 -10.68 51.99 4.05
N SER A 112 -11.05 53.11 4.67
CA SER A 112 -11.97 54.08 4.08
C SER A 112 -11.33 54.79 2.88
N VAL A 113 -10.05 55.20 2.99
CA VAL A 113 -9.31 55.82 1.88
C VAL A 113 -9.10 54.85 0.72
N ALA A 114 -8.77 53.58 0.99
CA ALA A 114 -8.67 52.55 -0.05
C ALA A 114 -9.99 52.37 -0.81
N LEU A 115 -11.14 52.47 -0.11
CA LEU A 115 -12.47 52.29 -0.67
C LEU A 115 -12.98 53.53 -1.43
N GLU A 116 -12.64 54.73 -0.95
CA GLU A 116 -13.31 55.97 -1.31
C GLU A 116 -12.45 56.99 -2.05
N GLY A 117 -11.13 56.80 -2.10
CA GLY A 117 -10.17 57.72 -2.73
C GLY A 117 -10.52 58.11 -4.16
N ASP A 118 -10.28 59.35 -4.54
CA ASP A 118 -10.47 59.88 -5.91
C ASP A 118 -9.47 59.31 -6.92
N ASN A 119 -8.29 58.88 -6.48
CA ASN A 119 -7.18 58.44 -7.33
C ASN A 119 -6.79 56.95 -7.10
N LEU A 120 -6.39 56.25 -8.17
CA LEU A 120 -5.99 54.82 -8.12
C LEU A 120 -4.75 54.58 -7.25
N ASP A 121 -3.70 55.36 -7.43
CA ASP A 121 -2.42 55.16 -6.73
C ASP A 121 -2.58 55.44 -5.24
N LEU A 122 -3.41 56.43 -4.88
CA LEU A 122 -3.81 56.68 -3.50
C LEU A 122 -4.52 55.47 -2.87
N ARG A 123 -5.48 54.87 -3.60
CA ARG A 123 -6.19 53.67 -3.12
C ARG A 123 -5.25 52.49 -2.95
N LEU A 124 -4.31 52.28 -3.89
CA LEU A 124 -3.32 51.21 -3.81
C LEU A 124 -2.32 51.43 -2.67
N ALA A 125 -1.91 52.67 -2.42
CA ALA A 125 -1.06 53.03 -1.29
C ALA A 125 -1.76 52.73 0.05
N ALA A 126 -3.03 53.12 0.19
CA ALA A 126 -3.82 52.79 1.38
C ALA A 126 -4.05 51.28 1.52
N LEU A 127 -4.33 50.56 0.42
CA LEU A 127 -4.47 49.11 0.41
C LEU A 127 -3.18 48.41 0.85
N ALA A 128 -2.01 48.88 0.39
CA ALA A 128 -0.71 48.29 0.73
C ALA A 128 -0.45 48.29 2.25
N ARG A 129 -1.02 49.25 2.98
CA ARG A 129 -0.93 49.39 4.43
C ARG A 129 -1.90 48.48 5.21
N LEU A 130 -2.88 47.87 4.56
CA LEU A 130 -3.80 46.92 5.22
C LEU A 130 -3.15 45.54 5.33
N GLU A 131 -3.10 44.97 6.55
CA GLU A 131 -2.51 43.65 6.81
C GLU A 131 -3.55 42.55 7.03
N HIS A 132 -4.69 42.88 7.62
CA HIS A 132 -5.72 41.90 7.96
C HIS A 132 -6.46 41.41 6.73
N GLU A 133 -6.55 40.08 6.56
CA GLU A 133 -7.22 39.49 5.39
C GLU A 133 -8.70 39.89 5.27
N ASN A 134 -9.41 40.12 6.38
CA ASN A 134 -10.80 40.60 6.34
C ASN A 134 -10.93 41.94 5.62
N ASP A 135 -9.95 42.82 5.79
CA ASP A 135 -9.90 44.13 5.15
C ASP A 135 -9.61 43.98 3.66
N LEU A 136 -8.67 43.11 3.32
CA LEU A 136 -8.35 42.77 1.93
C LEU A 136 -9.54 42.13 1.21
N ILE A 137 -10.26 41.22 1.85
CA ILE A 137 -11.48 40.60 1.31
C ILE A 137 -12.55 41.67 1.11
N TYR A 138 -12.75 42.55 2.09
CA TYR A 138 -13.71 43.63 1.97
C TYR A 138 -13.40 44.54 0.78
N GLN A 139 -12.13 44.93 0.60
CA GLN A 139 -11.68 45.70 -0.57
C GLN A 139 -11.86 44.91 -1.88
N ALA A 140 -11.49 43.63 -1.91
CA ALA A 140 -11.65 42.77 -3.07
C ALA A 140 -13.11 42.60 -3.52
N CYS A 141 -14.07 42.69 -2.60
CA CYS A 141 -15.49 42.53 -2.88
C CYS A 141 -16.21 43.85 -3.17
N HIS A 142 -15.88 44.93 -2.46
CA HIS A 142 -16.70 46.15 -2.42
C HIS A 142 -16.05 47.36 -3.10
N ASN A 143 -14.76 47.30 -3.44
CA ASN A 143 -14.10 48.44 -4.05
C ASN A 143 -14.62 48.71 -5.46
N ARG A 144 -14.89 49.98 -5.78
CA ARG A 144 -15.41 50.38 -7.10
C ARG A 144 -14.38 50.21 -8.23
N VAL A 145 -13.08 50.21 -7.90
CA VAL A 145 -11.98 50.14 -8.86
C VAL A 145 -11.46 48.71 -8.99
N ALA A 146 -11.52 48.16 -10.22
CA ALA A 146 -11.14 46.76 -10.49
C ALA A 146 -9.68 46.43 -10.15
N ALA A 147 -8.75 47.36 -10.42
CA ALA A 147 -7.33 47.17 -10.10
C ALA A 147 -7.08 46.99 -8.59
N VAL A 148 -7.80 47.76 -7.76
CA VAL A 148 -7.71 47.64 -6.30
C VAL A 148 -8.33 46.34 -5.81
N ARG A 149 -9.48 45.93 -6.39
CA ARG A 149 -10.10 44.63 -6.06
C ARG A 149 -9.14 43.47 -6.34
N ARG A 150 -8.47 43.50 -7.49
CA ARG A 150 -7.48 42.49 -7.88
C ARG A 150 -6.27 42.48 -6.94
N ALA A 151 -5.66 43.64 -6.68
CA ALA A 151 -4.51 43.73 -5.78
C ALA A 151 -4.83 43.25 -4.36
N ALA A 152 -6.05 43.51 -3.89
CA ALA A 152 -6.51 43.02 -2.59
C ALA A 152 -6.70 41.49 -2.60
N ALA A 153 -7.31 40.94 -3.66
CA ALA A 153 -7.51 39.50 -3.83
C ALA A 153 -6.19 38.71 -3.94
N GLU A 154 -5.17 39.25 -4.61
CA GLU A 154 -3.85 38.61 -4.76
C GLU A 154 -3.13 38.44 -3.42
N ARG A 155 -3.43 39.28 -2.43
CA ARG A 155 -2.83 39.25 -1.09
C ARG A 155 -3.56 38.33 -0.11
N VAL A 156 -4.73 37.80 -0.47
CA VAL A 156 -5.43 36.79 0.35
C VAL A 156 -4.78 35.43 0.12
N SER A 157 -4.29 34.82 1.20
CA SER A 157 -3.45 33.62 1.13
C SER A 157 -3.99 32.44 1.94
N SER A 158 -4.77 32.70 2.99
CA SER A 158 -5.30 31.63 3.83
C SER A 158 -6.43 30.87 3.13
N GLU A 159 -6.56 29.57 3.41
CA GLU A 159 -7.67 28.76 2.87
C GLU A 159 -9.03 29.31 3.31
N ALA A 160 -9.15 29.78 4.56
CA ALA A 160 -10.37 30.37 5.09
C ALA A 160 -10.73 31.68 4.37
N GLY A 161 -9.75 32.57 4.21
CA GLY A 161 -9.91 33.85 3.51
C GLY A 161 -10.26 33.67 2.04
N LEU A 162 -9.62 32.74 1.33
CA LEU A 162 -9.92 32.43 -0.08
C LEU A 162 -11.33 31.85 -0.27
N LYS A 163 -11.79 30.99 0.66
CA LYS A 163 -13.17 30.48 0.66
C LYS A 163 -14.18 31.60 0.90
N GLN A 164 -13.89 32.51 1.83
CA GLN A 164 -14.73 33.67 2.09
C GLN A 164 -14.77 34.61 0.88
N LEU A 165 -13.62 34.89 0.28
CA LEU A 165 -13.51 35.70 -0.93
C LEU A 165 -14.32 35.10 -2.10
N LEU A 166 -14.23 33.79 -2.33
CA LEU A 166 -15.07 33.09 -3.33
C LEU A 166 -16.58 33.21 -3.04
N LYS A 167 -16.96 33.24 -1.77
CA LYS A 167 -18.37 33.35 -1.36
C LYS A 167 -18.92 34.76 -1.60
N GLU A 168 -18.12 35.78 -1.31
CA GLU A 168 -18.54 37.19 -1.33
C GLU A 168 -18.34 37.87 -2.70
N SER A 169 -17.30 37.51 -3.46
CA SER A 169 -16.93 38.16 -4.74
C SER A 169 -17.67 37.66 -5.99
N ARG A 170 -18.84 37.01 -5.84
CA ARG A 170 -19.57 36.32 -6.94
C ARG A 170 -19.86 37.18 -8.17
N ARG A 171 -19.88 38.50 -8.03
CA ARG A 171 -20.14 39.47 -9.10
C ARG A 171 -18.89 39.84 -9.91
N ASP A 172 -17.68 39.60 -9.37
CA ASP A 172 -16.42 39.86 -10.07
C ASP A 172 -15.76 38.53 -10.49
N ARG A 173 -15.83 38.23 -11.79
CA ARG A 173 -15.28 36.99 -12.37
C ARG A 173 -13.76 36.90 -12.24
N GLN A 174 -13.04 38.01 -12.28
CA GLN A 174 -11.57 37.99 -12.20
C GLN A 174 -11.11 37.68 -10.76
N VAL A 175 -11.72 38.33 -9.77
CA VAL A 175 -11.45 38.05 -8.34
C VAL A 175 -11.84 36.60 -8.00
N THR A 176 -13.01 36.15 -8.47
CA THR A 176 -13.45 34.75 -8.27
C THR A 176 -12.45 33.76 -8.87
N ARG A 177 -11.91 34.03 -10.07
CA ARG A 177 -10.91 33.18 -10.72
C ARG A 177 -9.59 33.14 -9.93
N LEU A 178 -9.06 34.29 -9.51
CA LEU A 178 -7.84 34.37 -8.71
C LEU A 178 -7.97 33.61 -7.38
N ALA A 179 -9.09 33.80 -6.67
CA ALA A 179 -9.36 33.10 -5.42
C ALA A 179 -9.46 31.58 -5.62
N ARG A 180 -10.07 31.14 -6.73
CA ARG A 180 -10.13 29.71 -7.10
C ARG A 180 -8.73 29.15 -7.41
N GLU A 181 -7.92 29.87 -8.19
CA GLU A 181 -6.56 29.46 -8.55
C GLU A 181 -5.65 29.33 -7.32
N HIS A 182 -5.69 30.29 -6.39
CA HIS A 182 -4.95 30.22 -5.12
C HIS A 182 -5.41 29.03 -4.27
N LEU A 183 -6.73 28.84 -4.12
CA LEU A 183 -7.28 27.73 -3.34
C LEU A 183 -6.90 26.36 -3.95
N ASN A 184 -6.90 26.26 -5.28
CA ASN A 184 -6.49 25.04 -5.98
C ASN A 184 -5.00 24.76 -5.81
N ARG A 185 -4.13 25.80 -5.84
CA ARG A 185 -2.69 25.65 -5.56
C ARG A 185 -2.46 25.12 -4.14
N LEU A 186 -3.07 25.72 -3.11
CA LEU A 186 -2.96 25.23 -1.73
C LEU A 186 -3.38 23.77 -1.58
N LYS A 187 -4.49 23.39 -2.24
CA LYS A 187 -4.95 21.99 -2.25
C LYS A 187 -3.97 21.06 -2.96
N ALA A 188 -3.42 21.48 -4.09
CA ALA A 188 -2.44 20.69 -4.83
C ALA A 188 -1.16 20.49 -4.00
N ASP A 189 -0.67 21.53 -3.34
CA ASP A 189 0.52 21.47 -2.48
C ASP A 189 0.28 20.54 -1.27
N ALA A 190 -0.89 20.66 -0.63
CA ALA A 190 -1.28 19.77 0.47
C ALA A 190 -1.42 18.30 0.01
N GLN A 191 -2.02 18.06 -1.16
CA GLN A 191 -2.13 16.73 -1.74
C GLN A 191 -0.76 16.15 -2.08
N TRP A 192 0.13 16.94 -2.69
CA TRP A 192 1.49 16.54 -2.99
C TRP A 192 2.25 16.16 -1.72
N ALA A 193 2.16 16.98 -0.67
CA ALA A 193 2.78 16.70 0.62
C ALA A 193 2.28 15.39 1.24
N ASN A 194 0.97 15.13 1.17
CA ASN A 194 0.37 13.88 1.66
C ASN A 194 0.82 12.65 0.83
N GLN A 195 0.88 12.78 -0.50
CA GLN A 195 1.37 11.71 -1.38
C GLN A 195 2.84 11.34 -1.09
N GLN A 196 3.71 12.32 -0.83
CA GLN A 196 5.09 12.06 -0.44
C GLN A 196 5.16 11.29 0.90
N GLN A 197 4.32 11.67 1.86
CA GLN A 197 4.24 11.01 3.15
C GLN A 197 3.73 9.56 3.03
N GLN A 198 2.68 9.33 2.25
CA GLN A 198 2.15 7.98 1.97
C GLN A 198 3.17 7.10 1.25
N ARG A 199 3.91 7.65 0.28
CA ARG A 199 4.96 6.92 -0.44
C ARG A 199 6.09 6.49 0.48
N ARG A 200 6.49 7.37 1.42
CA ARG A 200 7.48 7.08 2.45
C ARG A 200 7.02 5.94 3.36
N GLU A 201 5.77 6.00 3.82
CA GLU A 201 5.18 4.97 4.68
C GLU A 201 5.11 3.62 3.97
N THR A 202 4.68 3.63 2.69
CA THR A 202 4.63 2.41 1.86
C THR A 202 6.02 1.77 1.70
N LEU A 203 7.07 2.57 1.51
CA LEU A 203 8.44 2.06 1.40
C LEU A 203 8.92 1.46 2.73
N LEU A 204 8.59 2.07 3.87
CA LEU A 204 8.88 1.49 5.20
C LEU A 204 8.19 0.16 5.39
N GLU A 205 6.89 0.06 5.11
CA GLU A 205 6.15 -1.20 5.23
C GLU A 205 6.74 -2.29 4.33
N GLN A 206 7.15 -1.94 3.11
CA GLN A 206 7.81 -2.86 2.20
C GLN A 206 9.16 -3.33 2.74
N LEU A 207 9.97 -2.42 3.30
CA LEU A 207 11.26 -2.73 3.88
C LEU A 207 11.15 -3.58 5.15
N GLU A 208 10.19 -3.26 6.03
CA GLU A 208 9.91 -4.04 7.24
C GLU A 208 9.39 -5.44 6.91
N ARG A 209 8.53 -5.56 5.89
CA ARG A 209 8.05 -6.86 5.41
C ARG A 209 9.20 -7.66 4.81
N HIS A 210 10.09 -7.02 4.05
CA HIS A 210 11.30 -7.63 3.52
C HIS A 210 12.20 -8.15 4.65
N ALA A 211 12.43 -7.33 5.67
CA ALA A 211 13.23 -7.65 6.85
C ALA A 211 12.68 -8.79 7.72
N ARG A 212 11.37 -9.07 7.66
CA ARG A 212 10.72 -10.20 8.36
C ARG A 212 10.56 -11.43 7.47
N GLY A 213 10.82 -11.30 6.17
CA GLY A 213 10.71 -12.37 5.19
C GLY A 213 11.82 -13.40 5.32
N VAL A 214 11.63 -14.56 4.67
CA VAL A 214 12.67 -15.57 4.53
C VAL A 214 13.64 -15.13 3.42
N TRP A 215 14.92 -15.50 3.54
CA TRP A 215 15.91 -15.24 2.50
C TRP A 215 15.49 -15.86 1.16
N GLU A 216 15.70 -15.11 0.07
CA GLU A 216 15.45 -15.51 -1.31
C GLU A 216 16.66 -15.09 -2.19
N PRO A 217 16.91 -15.72 -3.35
CA PRO A 217 18.06 -15.36 -4.20
C PRO A 217 18.12 -13.88 -4.63
N ARG A 218 16.97 -13.19 -4.68
CA ARG A 218 16.88 -11.75 -5.03
C ARG A 218 16.82 -10.83 -3.81
N TYR A 219 17.05 -11.35 -2.60
CA TYR A 219 16.87 -10.62 -1.35
C TYR A 219 17.73 -9.35 -1.27
N GLU A 220 19.02 -9.47 -1.61
CA GLU A 220 19.97 -8.35 -1.59
C GLU A 220 19.64 -7.28 -2.63
N ALA A 221 19.31 -7.69 -3.87
CA ALA A 221 18.91 -6.78 -4.93
C ALA A 221 17.64 -5.99 -4.56
N ARG A 222 16.67 -6.65 -3.92
CA ARG A 222 15.45 -6.02 -3.43
C ARG A 222 15.72 -5.03 -2.30
N LEU A 223 16.60 -5.38 -1.36
CA LEU A 223 17.05 -4.47 -0.31
C LEU A 223 17.72 -3.21 -0.89
N ARG A 224 18.63 -3.38 -1.87
CA ARG A 224 19.29 -2.24 -2.55
C ARG A 224 18.28 -1.32 -3.24
N HIS A 225 17.29 -1.90 -3.94
CA HIS A 225 16.22 -1.12 -4.56
C HIS A 225 15.42 -0.32 -3.52
N LEU A 226 15.03 -0.95 -2.40
CA LEU A 226 14.26 -0.26 -1.35
C LEU A 226 15.07 0.86 -0.68
N LYS A 227 16.37 0.64 -0.39
CA LYS A 227 17.27 1.67 0.14
C LYS A 227 17.44 2.84 -0.85
N SER A 228 17.61 2.55 -2.14
CA SER A 228 17.69 3.58 -3.18
C SER A 228 16.38 4.38 -3.30
N ALA A 229 15.24 3.69 -3.29
CA ALA A 229 13.92 4.32 -3.35
C ALA A 229 13.65 5.21 -2.12
N TRP A 230 14.11 4.82 -0.93
CA TRP A 230 14.05 5.64 0.28
C TRP A 230 14.88 6.91 0.16
N ASN A 231 16.14 6.78 -0.30
CA ASN A 231 17.06 7.90 -0.44
C ASN A 231 16.65 8.89 -1.54
N ALA A 232 15.87 8.45 -2.53
CA ALA A 232 15.36 9.31 -3.61
C ALA A 232 14.20 10.22 -3.19
N LEU A 233 13.64 10.07 -1.98
CA LEU A 233 12.56 10.92 -1.49
C LEU A 233 13.09 12.31 -1.09
N SER A 234 12.49 13.37 -1.64
CA SER A 234 12.96 14.75 -1.46
C SER A 234 12.67 15.36 -0.08
N LYS A 235 11.58 14.95 0.57
CA LYS A 235 11.16 15.50 1.88
C LYS A 235 11.82 14.70 3.01
N LEU A 236 12.43 15.33 4.02
CA LEU A 236 13.10 14.65 5.14
C LEU A 236 12.14 13.72 5.93
N PRO A 237 12.61 12.55 6.44
CA PRO A 237 11.83 11.69 7.34
C PRO A 237 11.58 12.34 8.70
N SER A 238 10.53 11.88 9.39
CA SER A 238 10.43 12.08 10.84
C SER A 238 11.44 11.20 11.59
N SER A 239 11.74 11.55 12.85
CA SER A 239 12.62 10.75 13.71
C SER A 239 12.14 9.30 13.87
N GLU A 240 10.83 9.09 13.99
CA GLU A 240 10.21 7.76 14.07
C GLU A 240 10.40 6.96 12.78
N GLN A 241 10.17 7.60 11.63
CA GLN A 241 10.33 6.96 10.32
C GLN A 241 11.80 6.59 10.06
N GLU A 242 12.73 7.43 10.45
CA GLU A 242 14.16 7.14 10.35
C GLU A 242 14.55 5.95 11.24
N ALA A 243 14.08 5.91 12.49
CA ALA A 243 14.34 4.79 13.39
C ALA A 243 13.81 3.45 12.83
N ARG A 244 12.60 3.44 12.26
CA ARG A 244 12.01 2.26 11.60
C ARG A 244 12.84 1.80 10.40
N TYR A 245 13.27 2.74 9.55
CA TYR A 245 14.15 2.46 8.43
C TYR A 245 15.45 1.79 8.89
N GLN A 246 16.15 2.40 9.85
CA GLN A 246 17.42 1.88 10.38
C GLN A 246 17.24 0.48 10.97
N GLN A 247 16.19 0.26 11.76
CA GLN A 247 15.91 -1.06 12.33
C GLN A 247 15.64 -2.13 11.26
N ALA A 248 14.89 -1.79 10.22
CA ALA A 248 14.59 -2.72 9.14
C ALA A 248 15.84 -3.04 8.30
N VAL A 249 16.69 -2.05 8.00
CA VAL A 249 17.97 -2.24 7.32
C VAL A 249 18.89 -3.14 8.15
N LEU A 250 19.05 -2.88 9.45
CA LEU A 250 19.89 -3.69 10.34
C LEU A 250 19.46 -5.17 10.36
N ARG A 251 18.14 -5.44 10.39
CA ARG A 251 17.62 -6.82 10.30
C ARG A 251 17.93 -7.48 8.96
N CYS A 252 17.82 -6.72 7.86
CA CYS A 252 18.17 -7.24 6.55
C CYS A 252 19.65 -7.55 6.42
N ASP A 253 20.52 -6.65 6.89
CA ASP A 253 21.96 -6.81 6.86
C ASP A 253 22.40 -8.00 7.74
N LYS A 254 21.78 -8.18 8.90
CA LYS A 254 21.98 -9.39 9.73
C LYS A 254 21.63 -10.67 8.95
N THR A 255 20.49 -10.69 8.26
CA THR A 255 20.07 -11.86 7.47
C THR A 255 21.08 -12.20 6.37
N LEU A 256 21.64 -11.19 5.70
CA LEU A 256 22.69 -11.37 4.71
C LEU A 256 24.00 -11.89 5.33
N HIS A 257 24.38 -11.35 6.49
CA HIS A 257 25.58 -11.77 7.21
C HIS A 257 25.49 -13.22 7.71
N ASP A 258 24.37 -13.59 8.32
CA ASP A 258 24.11 -14.95 8.80
C ASP A 258 24.19 -15.95 7.63
N ARG A 259 23.64 -15.59 6.47
CA ARG A 259 23.70 -16.44 5.27
C ARG A 259 25.12 -16.60 4.72
N ALA A 260 25.87 -15.51 4.63
CA ALA A 260 27.26 -15.56 4.20
C ALA A 260 28.11 -16.42 5.15
N ALA A 261 27.89 -16.30 6.47
CA ALA A 261 28.57 -17.12 7.46
C ALA A 261 28.24 -18.61 7.31
N GLU A 262 26.97 -18.97 7.06
CA GLU A 262 26.57 -20.36 6.77
C GLU A 262 27.23 -20.91 5.49
N GLU A 263 27.29 -20.13 4.42
CA GLU A 263 27.92 -20.54 3.16
C GLU A 263 29.42 -20.75 3.31
N HIS A 264 30.12 -19.82 3.97
CA HIS A 264 31.53 -19.97 4.30
C HIS A 264 31.79 -21.17 5.20
N ALA A 265 30.94 -21.41 6.22
CA ALA A 265 31.06 -22.59 7.08
C ALA A 265 30.90 -23.90 6.28
N ARG A 266 29.96 -23.97 5.33
CA ARG A 266 29.78 -25.14 4.46
C ARG A 266 30.98 -25.34 3.52
N GLN A 267 31.48 -24.27 2.91
CA GLN A 267 32.66 -24.33 2.03
C GLN A 267 33.88 -24.82 2.81
N TRP A 268 34.12 -24.25 3.99
CA TRP A 268 35.21 -24.63 4.85
C TRP A 268 35.11 -26.09 5.34
N GLN A 269 33.90 -26.58 5.65
CA GLN A 269 33.67 -27.98 5.95
C GLN A 269 33.94 -28.90 4.76
N ALA A 270 33.53 -28.51 3.54
CA ALA A 270 33.78 -29.27 2.32
C ALA A 270 35.28 -29.33 1.99
N GLU A 271 36.00 -28.22 2.12
CA GLU A 271 37.47 -28.17 1.96
C GLU A 271 38.17 -29.05 2.98
N ARG A 272 37.79 -28.98 4.26
CA ARG A 272 38.31 -29.87 5.32
C ARG A 272 38.08 -31.35 4.99
N GLN A 273 36.89 -31.69 4.50
CA GLN A 273 36.56 -33.06 4.11
C GLN A 273 37.43 -33.51 2.92
N GLN A 274 37.59 -32.66 1.91
CA GLN A 274 38.42 -32.98 0.74
C GLN A 274 39.90 -33.13 1.11
N THR A 275 40.44 -32.25 1.96
CA THR A 275 41.82 -32.34 2.45
C THR A 275 42.04 -33.63 3.21
N ALA A 276 41.11 -34.00 4.11
CA ALA A 276 41.21 -35.27 4.84
C ALA A 276 41.15 -36.49 3.90
N GLU A 277 40.35 -36.43 2.83
CA GLU A 277 40.28 -37.52 1.84
C GLU A 277 41.57 -37.62 1.01
N ASN A 278 42.12 -36.48 0.57
CA ASN A 278 43.40 -36.45 -0.14
C ASN A 278 44.55 -37.00 0.74
N GLU A 279 44.58 -36.63 2.02
CA GLU A 279 45.57 -37.15 2.99
C GLU A 279 45.42 -38.66 3.23
N ARG A 280 44.18 -39.18 3.19
CA ARG A 280 43.95 -40.64 3.26
C ARG A 280 44.48 -41.34 2.02
N GLU A 281 44.15 -40.86 0.83
CA GLU A 281 44.63 -41.47 -0.41
C GLU A 281 46.16 -41.51 -0.45
N ALA A 282 46.83 -40.40 -0.09
CA ALA A 282 48.28 -40.36 0.01
C ALA A 282 48.86 -41.35 1.04
N LEU A 283 48.19 -41.55 2.18
CA LEU A 283 48.58 -42.53 3.19
C LEU A 283 48.40 -43.97 2.68
N LEU A 284 47.31 -44.25 1.95
CA LEU A 284 47.07 -45.56 1.36
C LEU A 284 48.06 -45.87 0.24
N ASP A 285 48.39 -44.88 -0.59
CA ASP A 285 49.39 -45.01 -1.66
C ASP A 285 50.76 -45.35 -1.07
N ALA A 286 51.21 -44.60 -0.06
CA ALA A 286 52.50 -44.87 0.60
C ALA A 286 52.55 -46.27 1.22
N PHE A 287 51.50 -46.69 1.94
CA PHE A 287 51.49 -48.01 2.57
C PHE A 287 51.37 -49.15 1.54
N ALA A 288 50.66 -48.93 0.43
CA ALA A 288 50.63 -49.87 -0.67
C ALA A 288 52.03 -50.01 -1.31
N GLU A 289 52.71 -48.90 -1.58
CA GLU A 289 54.06 -48.88 -2.15
C GLU A 289 55.07 -49.63 -1.27
N SER A 290 55.04 -49.44 0.05
CA SER A 290 55.91 -50.19 0.97
C SER A 290 55.65 -51.70 0.96
N LEU A 291 54.39 -52.12 0.89
CA LEU A 291 54.03 -53.54 0.75
C LEU A 291 54.50 -54.13 -0.59
N ASP A 292 54.44 -53.35 -1.66
CA ASP A 292 54.92 -53.77 -2.98
C ASP A 292 56.46 -53.78 -3.06
N GLY A 293 57.14 -52.84 -2.40
CA GLY A 293 58.60 -52.77 -2.33
C GLY A 293 59.23 -54.00 -1.69
N VAL A 294 58.57 -54.56 -0.67
CA VAL A 294 59.01 -55.79 0.00
C VAL A 294 58.90 -57.03 -0.90
N CYS A 295 58.07 -56.97 -1.95
CA CYS A 295 57.95 -58.06 -2.93
C CYS A 295 59.11 -58.08 -3.95
N GLY A 296 59.84 -56.98 -4.12
CA GLY A 296 60.88 -56.83 -5.15
C GLY A 296 62.31 -57.23 -4.75
N GLY A 297 62.54 -57.55 -3.46
CA GLY A 297 63.87 -57.92 -2.94
C GLY A 297 64.26 -59.38 -3.21
N PRO A 298 65.56 -59.74 -3.10
CA PRO A 298 66.02 -61.12 -3.31
C PRO A 298 65.67 -62.07 -2.16
N THR A 299 65.61 -61.58 -0.92
CA THR A 299 65.24 -62.34 0.29
C THR A 299 64.50 -61.43 1.25
N LEU A 300 63.49 -61.95 1.96
CA LEU A 300 62.78 -61.19 2.98
C LEU A 300 63.47 -61.30 4.35
N GLY A 301 63.88 -60.17 4.93
CA GLY A 301 64.51 -60.09 6.24
C GLY A 301 63.56 -59.71 7.38
N ALA A 302 64.01 -59.91 8.62
CA ALA A 302 63.26 -59.47 9.81
C ALA A 302 63.07 -57.94 9.84
N GLN A 303 64.09 -57.19 9.42
CA GLN A 303 64.05 -55.73 9.35
C GLN A 303 62.97 -55.20 8.40
N ASP A 304 62.72 -55.89 7.28
CA ASP A 304 61.69 -55.51 6.31
C ASP A 304 60.29 -55.67 6.90
N ILE A 305 60.04 -56.77 7.60
CA ILE A 305 58.78 -57.02 8.29
C ILE A 305 58.59 -56.09 9.49
N ASP A 306 59.64 -55.80 10.27
CA ASP A 306 59.59 -54.83 11.36
C ASP A 306 59.26 -53.43 10.86
N SER A 307 59.78 -53.05 9.69
CA SER A 307 59.45 -51.79 9.02
C SER A 307 57.97 -51.75 8.60
N LEU A 308 57.46 -52.82 7.99
CA LEU A 308 56.01 -52.93 7.66
C LEU A 308 55.13 -52.88 8.91
N HIS A 309 55.55 -53.51 10.02
CA HIS A 309 54.84 -53.44 11.31
C HIS A 309 54.79 -52.02 11.86
N ALA A 310 55.92 -51.29 11.82
CA ALA A 310 56.00 -49.90 12.26
C ALA A 310 55.10 -48.99 11.40
N GLU A 311 55.14 -49.17 10.08
CA GLU A 311 54.33 -48.40 9.14
C GLU A 311 52.84 -48.69 9.30
N ARG A 312 52.43 -49.95 9.48
CA ARG A 312 51.03 -50.30 9.77
C ARG A 312 50.48 -49.59 11.00
N ARG A 313 51.30 -49.47 12.06
CA ARG A 313 50.93 -48.78 13.31
C ARG A 313 50.77 -47.29 13.05
N LEU A 314 51.73 -46.66 12.37
CA LEU A 314 51.70 -45.22 12.07
C LEU A 314 50.52 -44.87 11.14
N SER A 315 50.36 -45.61 10.04
CA SER A 315 49.27 -45.44 9.08
C SER A 315 47.91 -45.71 9.73
N GLY A 316 47.80 -46.69 10.62
CA GLY A 316 46.58 -46.94 11.39
C GLY A 316 46.21 -45.80 12.35
N GLN A 317 47.18 -45.21 13.04
CA GLN A 317 46.96 -44.06 13.92
C GLN A 317 46.53 -42.82 13.15
N ARG A 318 47.21 -42.52 12.02
CA ARG A 318 46.86 -41.39 11.15
C ARG A 318 45.48 -41.58 10.50
N TRP A 319 45.17 -42.78 10.02
CA TRP A 319 43.84 -43.12 9.49
C TRP A 319 42.74 -42.88 10.53
N GLN A 320 42.96 -43.30 11.79
CA GLN A 320 42.00 -43.07 12.87
C GLN A 320 41.84 -41.58 13.17
N ALA A 321 42.94 -40.84 13.27
CA ALA A 321 42.91 -39.39 13.55
C ALA A 321 42.11 -38.62 12.47
N LEU A 322 42.29 -38.97 11.20
CA LEU A 322 41.51 -38.38 10.11
C LEU A 322 40.03 -38.80 10.18
N SER A 323 39.77 -40.07 10.49
CA SER A 323 38.41 -40.64 10.59
C SER A 323 37.61 -40.08 11.76
N ASP A 324 38.27 -39.69 12.85
CA ASP A 324 37.66 -39.02 13.99
C ASP A 324 37.18 -37.59 13.63
N ILE A 325 37.77 -36.95 12.61
CA ILE A 325 37.37 -35.63 12.10
C ILE A 325 36.21 -35.78 11.10
N HIS A 326 36.37 -36.62 10.08
CA HIS A 326 35.35 -36.91 9.06
C HIS A 326 35.42 -38.38 8.64
N PRO A 327 34.30 -39.10 8.45
CA PRO A 327 34.34 -40.48 8.01
C PRO A 327 34.88 -40.59 6.56
N PRO A 328 35.66 -41.64 6.23
CA PRO A 328 36.13 -41.88 4.87
C PRO A 328 34.97 -42.26 3.95
N SER A 329 35.12 -41.97 2.65
CA SER A 329 34.21 -42.50 1.62
C SER A 329 34.22 -44.03 1.61
N ASP A 330 33.16 -44.63 1.07
CA ASP A 330 33.06 -46.09 1.00
C ASP A 330 34.17 -46.68 0.12
N ALA A 331 34.55 -46.00 -0.96
CA ALA A 331 35.65 -46.41 -1.84
C ALA A 331 37.01 -46.41 -1.11
N THR A 332 37.35 -45.32 -0.42
CA THR A 332 38.62 -45.21 0.34
C THR A 332 38.63 -46.18 1.53
N ARG A 333 37.47 -46.44 2.16
CA ARG A 333 37.35 -47.45 3.23
C ARG A 333 37.60 -48.87 2.72
N GLU A 334 37.05 -49.22 1.56
CA GLU A 334 37.28 -50.53 0.94
C GLU A 334 38.75 -50.72 0.56
N ARG A 335 39.37 -49.69 -0.02
CA ARG A 335 40.80 -49.67 -0.36
C ARG A 335 41.68 -49.88 0.88
N TYR A 336 41.41 -49.18 1.98
CA TYR A 336 42.11 -49.39 3.25
C TYR A 336 41.97 -50.84 3.76
N ALA A 337 40.76 -51.40 3.72
CA ALA A 337 40.52 -52.78 4.15
C ALA A 337 41.31 -53.80 3.30
N GLN A 338 41.40 -53.58 1.99
CA GLN A 338 42.20 -54.43 1.09
C GLN A 338 43.70 -54.36 1.40
N ILE A 339 44.25 -53.16 1.61
CA ILE A 339 45.67 -52.96 1.95
C ILE A 339 46.00 -53.60 3.31
N VAL A 340 45.15 -53.40 4.32
CA VAL A 340 45.32 -54.02 5.64
C VAL A 340 45.27 -55.54 5.56
N LYS A 341 44.34 -56.10 4.78
CA LYS A 341 44.24 -57.55 4.56
C LYS A 341 45.49 -58.11 3.88
N ARG A 342 46.07 -57.39 2.91
CA ARG A 342 47.33 -57.78 2.25
C ARG A 342 48.49 -57.81 3.26
N TYR A 343 48.63 -56.77 4.08
CA TYR A 343 49.60 -56.74 5.16
C TYR A 343 49.40 -57.89 6.17
N GLU A 344 48.17 -58.15 6.61
CA GLU A 344 47.88 -59.24 7.56
C GLU A 344 48.24 -60.61 6.99
N HIS A 345 48.03 -60.82 5.68
CA HIS A 345 48.45 -62.02 4.99
C HIS A 345 49.97 -62.20 5.02
N TYR A 346 50.74 -61.12 4.76
CA TYR A 346 52.21 -61.14 4.79
C TYR A 346 52.73 -61.39 6.22
N ALA A 347 52.20 -60.67 7.21
CA ALA A 347 52.55 -60.85 8.62
C ALA A 347 52.25 -62.27 9.13
N ALA A 348 51.12 -62.86 8.74
CA ALA A 348 50.77 -64.22 9.13
C ALA A 348 51.69 -65.27 8.48
N ALA A 349 52.11 -65.07 7.23
CA ALA A 349 53.09 -65.94 6.59
C ALA A 349 54.46 -65.85 7.27
N TRP A 350 54.89 -64.64 7.63
CA TRP A 350 56.11 -64.43 8.40
C TRP A 350 56.04 -65.14 9.77
N GLN A 351 54.94 -65.00 10.50
CA GLN A 351 54.78 -65.66 11.79
C GLN A 351 54.86 -67.19 11.68
N ARG A 352 54.17 -67.80 10.70
CA ARG A 352 54.26 -69.26 10.47
C ARG A 352 55.68 -69.70 10.10
N TYR A 353 56.42 -68.86 9.36
CA TYR A 353 57.82 -69.13 9.08
C TYR A 353 58.68 -69.07 10.35
N ILE A 354 58.50 -68.06 11.19
CA ILE A 354 59.23 -67.94 12.47
C ILE A 354 58.95 -69.15 13.36
N ASP A 355 57.69 -69.55 13.50
CA ASP A 355 57.28 -70.72 14.29
C ASP A 355 57.92 -72.02 13.77
N ALA A 356 58.11 -72.14 12.44
CA ALA A 356 58.73 -73.30 11.81
C ALA A 356 60.26 -73.18 11.64
N SER A 357 60.85 -72.01 11.91
CA SER A 357 62.24 -71.71 11.51
C SER A 357 63.28 -72.57 12.24
N THR A 358 63.07 -72.82 13.53
CA THR A 358 63.93 -73.69 14.36
C THR A 358 63.87 -75.13 13.88
N ASP A 359 62.67 -75.64 13.62
CA ASP A 359 62.44 -77.00 13.12
C ASP A 359 62.94 -77.16 11.68
N LEU A 360 62.82 -76.12 10.83
CA LEU A 360 63.38 -76.09 9.48
C LEU A 360 64.90 -76.11 9.49
N GLN A 361 65.53 -75.37 10.42
CA GLN A 361 66.98 -75.40 10.60
C GLN A 361 67.43 -76.80 11.03
N ALA A 362 66.77 -77.38 12.04
CA ALA A 362 67.06 -78.73 12.51
C ALA A 362 66.85 -79.78 11.41
N ALA A 363 65.81 -79.65 10.58
CA ALA A 363 65.55 -80.57 9.47
C ALA A 363 66.57 -80.41 8.34
N LEU A 364 67.08 -79.20 8.08
CA LEU A 364 68.17 -78.92 7.15
C LEU A 364 69.49 -79.56 7.62
N ASP A 365 69.81 -79.39 8.90
CA ASP A 365 71.05 -79.92 9.49
C ASP A 365 71.05 -81.46 9.53
N ASN A 366 69.87 -82.07 9.71
CA ASN A 366 69.68 -83.53 9.70
C ASN A 366 69.39 -84.12 8.29
N ALA A 367 69.33 -83.28 7.24
CA ALA A 367 68.96 -83.67 5.88
C ALA A 367 67.64 -84.47 5.77
N ASP A 368 66.64 -84.18 6.62
CA ASP A 368 65.34 -84.88 6.61
C ASP A 368 64.39 -84.29 5.56
N ALA A 369 64.38 -84.92 4.37
CA ALA A 369 63.57 -84.51 3.24
C ALA A 369 62.05 -84.44 3.52
N ASN A 370 61.54 -85.37 4.34
CA ASN A 370 60.11 -85.47 4.61
C ASN A 370 59.67 -84.37 5.58
N LEU A 371 60.47 -84.14 6.62
CA LEU A 371 60.22 -83.07 7.58
C LEU A 371 60.39 -81.70 6.93
N LEU A 372 61.41 -81.50 6.09
CA LEU A 372 61.60 -80.28 5.29
C LEU A 372 60.40 -79.99 4.38
N THR A 373 59.88 -80.99 3.68
CA THR A 373 58.70 -80.83 2.81
C THR A 373 57.47 -80.43 3.61
N LYS A 374 57.24 -81.09 4.76
CA LYS A 374 56.11 -80.79 5.65
C LYS A 374 56.19 -79.39 6.22
N LEU A 375 57.34 -78.99 6.76
CA LEU A 375 57.53 -77.70 7.41
C LEU A 375 57.54 -76.54 6.39
N ALA A 376 58.23 -76.69 5.26
CA ALA A 376 58.23 -75.67 4.20
C ALA A 376 56.83 -75.49 3.58
N GLY A 377 56.04 -76.56 3.49
CA GLY A 377 54.63 -76.52 3.11
C GLY A 377 53.74 -75.85 4.17
N ALA A 378 53.99 -76.13 5.46
CA ALA A 378 53.25 -75.56 6.59
C ALA A 378 53.43 -74.03 6.72
N CYS A 379 54.57 -73.49 6.29
CA CYS A 379 54.77 -72.04 6.21
C CYS A 379 53.73 -71.35 5.30
N GLN A 380 53.19 -72.06 4.29
CA GLN A 380 52.24 -71.51 3.30
C GLN A 380 52.70 -70.14 2.80
N TRP A 381 53.95 -70.08 2.30
CA TRP A 381 54.59 -68.84 1.92
C TRP A 381 53.97 -68.26 0.64
N PRO A 382 53.52 -66.99 0.63
CA PRO A 382 52.94 -66.37 -0.56
C PRO A 382 53.92 -66.31 -1.71
N ASN A 383 53.47 -66.64 -2.93
CA ASN A 383 54.32 -66.59 -4.12
C ASN A 383 54.76 -65.17 -4.49
N ALA A 384 54.04 -64.15 -4.02
CA ALA A 384 54.36 -62.75 -4.25
C ALA A 384 55.53 -62.23 -3.38
N LEU A 385 55.92 -62.96 -2.33
CA LEU A 385 56.99 -62.56 -1.42
C LEU A 385 58.27 -63.36 -1.67
N PRO A 386 59.45 -62.73 -1.66
CA PRO A 386 60.71 -63.47 -1.68
C PRO A 386 60.82 -64.32 -0.41
N PRO A 387 61.23 -65.60 -0.50
CA PRO A 387 61.37 -66.45 0.67
C PRO A 387 62.50 -65.94 1.59
N PRO A 388 62.37 -66.08 2.91
CA PRO A 388 63.48 -65.82 3.83
C PRO A 388 64.61 -66.80 3.56
N ALA A 389 65.86 -66.41 3.84
CA ALA A 389 67.06 -67.17 3.48
C ALA A 389 67.02 -68.65 3.92
N LEU A 390 66.47 -68.94 5.10
CA LEU A 390 66.37 -70.31 5.61
C LEU A 390 65.32 -71.14 4.86
N LEU A 391 64.18 -70.54 4.52
CA LEU A 391 63.16 -71.20 3.70
C LEU A 391 63.62 -71.39 2.26
N ALA A 392 64.39 -70.44 1.72
CA ALA A 392 65.04 -70.56 0.42
C ALA A 392 66.02 -71.75 0.40
N ARG A 393 66.90 -71.84 1.40
CA ARG A 393 67.83 -72.97 1.59
C ARG A 393 67.10 -74.30 1.79
N ALA A 394 65.99 -74.33 2.52
CA ALA A 394 65.16 -75.53 2.68
C ALA A 394 64.57 -75.99 1.34
N ARG A 395 64.08 -75.07 0.52
CA ARG A 395 63.57 -75.36 -0.83
C ARG A 395 64.68 -75.83 -1.77
N GLU A 396 65.84 -75.17 -1.73
CA GLU A 396 67.03 -75.55 -2.50
C GLU A 396 67.56 -76.94 -2.10
N SER A 397 67.57 -77.27 -0.80
CA SER A 397 67.94 -78.60 -0.30
C SER A 397 66.96 -79.68 -0.75
N LEU A 398 65.65 -79.40 -0.71
CA LEU A 398 64.62 -80.29 -1.26
C LEU A 398 64.74 -80.48 -2.77
N ASP A 399 65.12 -79.43 -3.50
CA ASP A 399 65.39 -79.52 -4.94
C ASP A 399 66.73 -80.20 -5.26
N ALA A 400 67.72 -80.10 -4.36
CA ALA A 400 68.97 -80.85 -4.42
C ALA A 400 68.75 -82.34 -4.13
N LEU A 401 67.86 -82.70 -3.21
CA LEU A 401 67.46 -84.08 -2.91
C LEU A 401 66.64 -84.75 -4.03
N LYS A 402 66.07 -83.97 -4.95
CA LYS A 402 65.48 -84.47 -6.21
C LYS A 402 66.53 -84.78 -7.29
N LYS A 403 67.82 -84.45 -7.07
CA LYS A 403 68.95 -84.86 -7.90
C LYS A 403 69.73 -85.98 -7.18
N PRO A 404 69.90 -87.18 -7.76
CA PRO A 404 70.55 -88.28 -7.07
C PRO A 404 72.08 -88.10 -7.07
N GLY A 405 72.70 -87.92 -5.90
CA GLY A 405 74.14 -88.12 -5.73
C GLY A 405 74.78 -87.41 -4.52
N ALA A 406 75.26 -88.22 -3.57
CA ALA A 406 76.16 -87.93 -2.43
C ALA A 406 75.56 -87.14 -1.24
N GLY A 407 75.56 -87.59 0.02
CA GLY A 407 76.14 -88.77 0.67
C GLY A 407 76.75 -88.37 2.03
N SER A 408 76.29 -89.01 3.13
CA SER A 408 76.93 -89.14 4.46
C SER A 408 76.95 -87.86 5.34
N ALA A 409 76.76 -87.85 6.66
CA ALA A 409 77.06 -88.84 7.70
C ALA A 409 76.19 -88.62 8.96
N ALA A 410 75.98 -89.70 9.72
CA ALA A 410 75.27 -89.76 11.00
C ALA A 410 76.10 -89.25 12.20
N GLN A 411 75.43 -88.72 13.24
CA GLN A 411 75.85 -88.81 14.66
C GLN A 411 74.68 -88.36 15.58
N ARG A 412 73.95 -89.31 16.18
CA ARG A 412 74.04 -89.73 17.59
C ARG A 412 73.74 -88.62 18.62
N LEU A 413 72.54 -88.74 19.22
CA LEU A 413 72.07 -88.07 20.44
C LEU A 413 72.97 -88.36 21.63
N GLU A 414 73.27 -87.33 22.41
CA GLU A 414 73.71 -87.35 23.82
C GLU A 414 73.45 -85.93 24.42
N PRO A 415 73.53 -85.69 25.75
CA PRO A 415 72.48 -85.06 26.56
C PRO A 415 72.64 -83.53 26.71
N THR A 416 72.57 -82.78 25.61
CA THR A 416 72.60 -81.30 25.61
C THR A 416 71.23 -80.63 25.47
N ALA A 417 70.21 -81.38 25.02
CA ALA A 417 68.90 -80.83 24.67
C ALA A 417 68.19 -80.09 25.82
N ALA A 418 68.34 -80.54 27.07
CA ALA A 418 67.73 -79.88 28.23
C ALA A 418 68.36 -78.51 28.56
N LEU A 419 69.67 -78.34 28.33
CA LEU A 419 70.37 -77.08 28.55
C LEU A 419 70.16 -76.08 27.41
N ASP A 420 70.05 -76.56 26.17
CA ASP A 420 69.75 -75.71 25.01
C ASP A 420 68.30 -75.23 25.00
N THR A 421 67.36 -76.04 25.50
CA THR A 421 65.98 -75.59 25.72
C THR A 421 65.92 -74.46 26.76
N LEU A 422 66.63 -74.60 27.88
CA LEU A 422 66.71 -73.54 28.89
C LEU A 422 67.41 -72.27 28.36
N ARG A 423 68.39 -72.39 27.46
CA ARG A 423 69.01 -71.25 26.78
C ARG A 423 68.02 -70.53 25.88
N HIS A 424 67.26 -71.26 25.07
CA HIS A 424 66.27 -70.68 24.16
C HIS A 424 65.10 -70.00 24.92
N GLU A 425 64.64 -70.58 26.03
CA GLU A 425 63.64 -69.93 26.87
C GLU A 425 64.19 -68.67 27.58
N LEU A 426 65.50 -68.63 27.90
CA LEU A 426 66.17 -67.41 28.38
C LEU A 426 66.33 -66.36 27.27
N ASP A 427 66.59 -66.74 26.02
CA ASP A 427 66.61 -65.83 24.87
C ASP A 427 65.21 -65.24 24.62
N THR A 428 64.18 -66.06 24.75
CA THR A 428 62.77 -65.63 24.65
C THR A 428 62.43 -64.64 25.78
N LEU A 429 62.90 -64.91 27.00
CA LEU A 429 62.75 -63.98 28.12
C LEU A 429 63.46 -62.64 27.83
N GLU A 430 64.66 -62.68 27.28
CA GLU A 430 65.43 -61.49 26.90
C GLU A 430 64.71 -60.67 25.80
N GLN A 431 64.22 -61.32 24.74
CA GLN A 431 63.42 -60.65 23.71
C GLN A 431 62.15 -60.02 24.28
N GLN A 432 61.40 -60.72 25.15
CA GLN A 432 60.21 -60.15 25.77
C GLN A 432 60.53 -58.92 26.63
N LEU A 433 61.71 -58.87 27.26
CA LEU A 433 62.17 -57.71 28.01
C LEU A 433 62.53 -56.53 27.08
N GLU A 434 63.20 -56.79 25.96
CA GLU A 434 63.55 -55.75 24.98
C GLU A 434 62.32 -55.14 24.28
N HIS A 435 61.28 -55.95 24.05
CA HIS A 435 60.00 -55.51 23.50
C HIS A 435 59.05 -54.91 24.55
N GLY A 436 59.46 -54.84 25.83
CA GLY A 436 58.66 -54.26 26.92
C GLY A 436 57.44 -55.09 27.36
N ALA A 437 57.36 -56.37 26.97
CA ALA A 437 56.27 -57.31 27.27
C ALA A 437 56.36 -57.87 28.70
N PHE A 438 56.26 -56.98 29.69
CA PHE A 438 56.53 -57.27 31.10
C PHE A 438 55.73 -58.46 31.70
N THR A 439 54.44 -58.56 31.40
CA THR A 439 53.56 -59.59 32.00
C THR A 439 53.94 -61.00 31.56
N ASP A 440 54.41 -61.13 30.32
CA ASP A 440 54.83 -62.41 29.75
C ASP A 440 56.25 -62.74 30.21
N ALA A 441 57.16 -61.75 30.19
CA ALA A 441 58.51 -61.87 30.73
C ALA A 441 58.53 -62.25 32.23
N SER A 442 57.63 -61.67 33.03
CA SER A 442 57.56 -61.96 34.47
C SER A 442 57.09 -63.39 34.76
N ARG A 443 56.10 -63.89 34.01
CA ARG A 443 55.62 -65.28 34.12
C ARG A 443 56.69 -66.27 33.66
N LEU A 444 57.35 -65.97 32.54
CA LEU A 444 58.42 -66.80 31.99
C LEU A 444 59.62 -66.88 32.95
N HIS A 445 60.06 -65.74 33.51
CA HIS A 445 61.12 -65.71 34.52
C HIS A 445 60.77 -66.52 35.79
N GLN A 446 59.53 -66.41 36.30
CA GLN A 446 59.09 -67.20 37.46
C GLN A 446 59.08 -68.71 37.18
N ARG A 447 58.71 -69.12 35.96
CA ARG A 447 58.74 -70.51 35.52
C ARG A 447 60.17 -71.04 35.37
N LEU A 448 61.08 -70.23 34.81
CA LEU A 448 62.47 -70.62 34.56
C LEU A 448 63.32 -70.71 35.82
N LYS A 449 63.06 -69.84 36.80
CA LYS A 449 63.84 -69.72 38.04
C LYS A 449 64.09 -71.04 38.78
N PRO A 450 63.08 -71.84 39.16
CA PRO A 450 63.32 -73.10 39.87
C PRO A 450 64.11 -74.12 39.03
N HIS A 451 63.89 -74.15 37.70
CA HIS A 451 64.58 -75.07 36.80
C HIS A 451 66.06 -74.73 36.62
N VAL A 452 66.39 -73.44 36.50
CA VAL A 452 67.78 -72.96 36.36
C VAL A 452 68.51 -73.01 37.71
N ASP A 453 67.83 -72.71 38.83
CA ASP A 453 68.40 -72.76 40.18
C ASP A 453 68.81 -74.19 40.61
N ALA A 454 68.14 -75.22 40.08
CA ALA A 454 68.41 -76.64 40.35
C ALA A 454 69.66 -77.23 39.64
N LEU A 455 70.33 -76.47 38.76
CA LEU A 455 71.54 -76.92 38.04
C LEU A 455 72.80 -76.78 38.90
N HIS A 456 73.61 -77.84 39.07
CA HIS A 456 74.78 -77.83 39.97
C HIS A 456 76.15 -77.89 39.25
N ASP A 457 76.17 -78.06 37.92
CA ASP A 457 77.40 -78.21 37.12
C ASP A 457 77.96 -76.87 36.60
N ALA A 458 79.21 -76.88 36.10
CA ALA A 458 79.90 -75.68 35.57
C ALA A 458 79.14 -74.95 34.45
N ASN A 459 78.36 -75.66 33.63
CA ASN A 459 77.49 -75.08 32.59
C ASN A 459 76.22 -74.41 33.16
N GLY A 460 75.78 -74.80 34.37
CA GLY A 460 74.65 -74.19 35.09
C GLY A 460 74.99 -72.82 35.68
N ALA A 461 76.26 -72.55 35.98
CA ALA A 461 76.70 -71.26 36.53
C ALA A 461 76.51 -70.09 35.54
N ALA A 462 76.74 -70.33 34.24
CA ALA A 462 76.52 -69.33 33.20
C ALA A 462 75.03 -68.98 33.02
N LEU A 463 74.15 -70.00 33.03
CA LEU A 463 72.69 -69.81 32.91
C LEU A 463 72.08 -69.16 34.14
N LYS A 464 72.54 -69.51 35.34
CA LYS A 464 72.16 -68.82 36.59
C LYS A 464 72.54 -67.35 36.56
N THR A 465 73.75 -67.03 36.09
CA THR A 465 74.22 -65.63 35.96
C THR A 465 73.38 -64.87 34.93
N ARG A 466 73.06 -65.50 33.79
CA ARG A 466 72.23 -64.90 32.73
C ARG A 466 70.80 -64.67 33.19
N LEU A 467 70.16 -65.67 33.82
CA LEU A 467 68.83 -65.51 34.41
C LEU A 467 68.82 -64.44 35.51
N LYS A 468 69.88 -64.33 36.32
CA LYS A 468 70.02 -63.28 37.34
C LYS A 468 70.10 -61.88 36.70
N HIS A 469 70.83 -61.74 35.59
CA HIS A 469 70.89 -60.48 34.82
C HIS A 469 69.54 -60.13 34.19
N LEU A 470 68.87 -61.08 33.53
CA LEU A 470 67.53 -60.87 32.97
C LEU A 470 66.49 -60.61 34.05
N GLY A 471 66.61 -61.25 35.22
CA GLY A 471 65.81 -60.98 36.41
C GLY A 471 66.05 -59.58 36.97
N ALA A 472 67.29 -59.08 36.94
CA ALA A 472 67.62 -57.71 37.31
C ALA A 472 67.05 -56.70 36.28
N ARG A 473 67.16 -56.97 34.98
CA ARG A 473 66.57 -56.16 33.89
C ARG A 473 65.03 -56.13 33.95
N LEU A 474 64.41 -57.26 34.29
CA LEU A 474 62.97 -57.38 34.57
C LEU A 474 62.58 -56.58 35.83
N ALA A 475 63.40 -56.61 36.88
CA ALA A 475 63.20 -55.81 38.08
C ALA A 475 63.35 -54.31 37.77
N GLU A 476 64.34 -53.91 36.98
CA GLU A 476 64.49 -52.55 36.48
C GLU A 476 63.26 -52.13 35.66
N LEU A 477 62.79 -52.93 34.70
CA LEU A 477 61.57 -52.61 33.94
C LEU A 477 60.32 -52.52 34.83
N ARG A 478 60.22 -53.34 35.89
CA ARG A 478 59.17 -53.23 36.91
C ARG A 478 59.28 -51.90 37.64
N ASP A 479 60.48 -51.52 38.03
CA ASP A 479 60.76 -50.32 38.81
C ASP A 479 60.60 -49.06 37.94
N TRP A 480 60.94 -49.11 36.64
CA TRP A 480 60.65 -48.10 35.63
C TRP A 480 59.14 -47.96 35.37
N ARG A 481 58.38 -49.07 35.24
CA ARG A 481 56.90 -49.03 35.16
C ARG A 481 56.29 -48.43 36.43
N GLY A 482 56.86 -48.74 37.59
CA GLY A 482 56.49 -48.16 38.88
C GLY A 482 56.79 -46.65 38.97
N PHE A 483 57.97 -46.25 38.51
CA PHE A 483 58.48 -44.87 38.54
C PHE A 483 57.73 -43.96 37.56
N VAL A 484 57.37 -44.44 36.38
CA VAL A 484 56.62 -43.66 35.36
C VAL A 484 55.12 -43.63 35.65
N ALA A 485 54.52 -44.75 36.10
CA ALA A 485 53.08 -44.81 36.39
C ALA A 485 52.71 -44.26 37.78
N GLY A 486 53.64 -44.28 38.75
CA GLY A 486 53.43 -43.83 40.13
C GLY A 486 52.97 -42.37 40.22
N PRO A 487 53.71 -41.40 39.67
CA PRO A 487 53.30 -39.99 39.65
C PRO A 487 51.94 -39.79 38.98
N LYS A 488 51.66 -40.52 37.90
CA LYS A 488 50.39 -40.42 37.17
C LYS A 488 49.21 -41.01 37.97
N ARG A 489 49.41 -42.08 38.74
CA ARG A 489 48.40 -42.62 39.67
C ARG A 489 48.12 -41.67 40.82
N GLU A 490 49.17 -41.08 41.38
CA GLU A 490 49.03 -40.06 42.42
C GLU A 490 48.25 -38.85 41.88
N GLN A 491 48.56 -38.40 40.67
CA GLN A 491 47.81 -37.34 39.97
C GLN A 491 46.35 -37.70 39.71
N LEU A 492 46.05 -38.94 39.29
CA LEU A 492 44.65 -39.37 39.09
C LEU A 492 43.90 -39.49 40.42
N CYS A 493 44.55 -39.93 41.50
CA CYS A 493 43.98 -39.95 42.85
C CYS A 493 43.69 -38.52 43.33
N ALA A 494 44.68 -37.63 43.26
CA ALA A 494 44.51 -36.22 43.60
C ALA A 494 43.44 -35.55 42.72
N GLY A 495 43.37 -35.90 41.44
CA GLY A 495 42.40 -35.38 40.49
C GLY A 495 40.96 -35.83 40.80
N ILE A 496 40.74 -37.10 41.12
CA ILE A 496 39.40 -37.58 41.49
C ILE A 496 39.01 -37.12 42.91
N GLU A 497 39.95 -36.98 43.83
CA GLU A 497 39.73 -36.44 45.17
C GLU A 497 39.37 -34.95 45.10
N ALA A 498 40.09 -34.17 44.30
CA ALA A 498 39.77 -32.76 44.04
C ALA A 498 38.42 -32.62 43.34
N LEU A 499 38.09 -33.51 42.39
CA LEU A 499 36.79 -33.54 41.73
C LEU A 499 35.66 -33.88 42.72
N ALA A 500 35.89 -34.80 43.65
CA ALA A 500 34.94 -35.18 44.69
C ALA A 500 34.76 -34.07 45.73
N ALA A 501 35.83 -33.34 46.07
CA ALA A 501 35.80 -32.21 47.00
C ALA A 501 35.15 -30.95 46.40
N ASN A 502 35.15 -30.81 45.07
CA ASN A 502 34.57 -29.66 44.40
C ASN A 502 33.03 -29.77 44.34
N THR A 503 32.37 -29.15 45.31
CA THR A 503 30.90 -29.09 45.42
C THR A 503 30.25 -28.08 44.48
N GLN A 504 31.02 -27.19 43.84
CA GLN A 504 30.50 -26.11 42.98
C GLN A 504 30.32 -26.51 41.50
N LEU A 505 30.87 -27.64 41.08
CA LEU A 505 30.71 -28.13 39.70
C LEU A 505 29.27 -28.55 39.40
N MET A 506 28.74 -28.21 38.22
CA MET A 506 27.45 -28.71 37.74
C MET A 506 27.49 -30.23 37.48
N ASP A 507 26.38 -30.92 37.72
CA ASP A 507 26.31 -32.40 37.65
C ASP A 507 26.68 -32.98 36.28
N VAL A 508 26.33 -32.30 35.18
CA VAL A 508 26.72 -32.68 33.81
C VAL A 508 28.24 -32.68 33.64
N ALA A 509 28.90 -31.62 34.13
CA ALA A 509 30.36 -31.49 34.04
C ALA A 509 31.06 -32.48 34.98
N LEU A 510 30.47 -32.73 36.15
CA LEU A 510 30.93 -33.73 37.10
C LEU A 510 30.87 -35.15 36.51
N ASP A 511 29.74 -35.58 35.95
CA ASP A 511 29.58 -36.89 35.31
C ASP A 511 30.57 -37.10 34.16
N ARG A 512 30.74 -36.09 33.30
CA ARG A 512 31.70 -36.17 32.17
C ARG A 512 33.14 -36.34 32.67
N ARG A 513 33.58 -35.50 33.61
CA ARG A 513 34.95 -35.55 34.15
C ARG A 513 35.20 -36.84 34.95
N HIS A 514 34.20 -37.30 35.69
CA HIS A 514 34.25 -38.55 36.44
C HIS A 514 34.43 -39.77 35.53
N ARG A 515 33.64 -39.86 34.44
CA ARG A 515 33.80 -40.93 33.44
C ARG A 515 35.18 -40.90 32.78
N GLN A 516 35.71 -39.72 32.50
CA GLN A 516 37.04 -39.55 31.94
C GLN A 516 38.11 -40.07 32.89
N LEU A 517 38.08 -39.69 34.17
CA LEU A 517 39.02 -40.18 35.18
C LEU A 517 38.92 -41.69 35.40
N ILE A 518 37.71 -42.27 35.38
CA ILE A 518 37.54 -43.73 35.43
C ILE A 518 38.18 -44.41 34.21
N LYS A 519 38.00 -43.83 33.01
CA LYS A 519 38.62 -44.34 31.78
C LYS A 519 40.14 -44.28 31.87
N ASP A 520 40.69 -43.15 32.32
CA ASP A 520 42.13 -42.92 32.45
C ASP A 520 42.75 -43.81 33.53
N TRP A 521 42.03 -44.06 34.62
CA TRP A 521 42.41 -45.02 35.66
C TRP A 521 42.48 -46.45 35.12
N LYS A 522 41.45 -46.89 34.37
CA LYS A 522 41.42 -48.22 33.75
C LYS A 522 42.55 -48.41 32.73
N ALA A 523 42.92 -47.36 32.00
CA ALA A 523 43.99 -47.43 31.00
C ALA A 523 45.38 -47.72 31.60
N LEU A 524 45.61 -47.45 32.90
CA LEU A 524 46.90 -47.71 33.57
C LEU A 524 47.06 -49.13 34.13
N GLY A 525 46.02 -49.99 34.08
CA GLY A 525 46.09 -51.40 34.51
C GLY A 525 46.51 -51.57 35.97
N ASP A 526 47.53 -52.40 36.25
CA ASP A 526 48.11 -52.66 37.59
C ASP A 526 49.44 -51.93 37.86
N ALA A 527 49.96 -51.15 36.90
CA ALA A 527 51.25 -50.47 37.06
C ALA A 527 51.22 -49.43 38.19
N ALA A 528 52.15 -49.51 39.15
CA ALA A 528 52.19 -48.68 40.36
C ALA A 528 50.90 -48.71 41.22
N ALA A 529 50.12 -49.79 41.12
CA ALA A 529 48.92 -49.99 41.94
C ALA A 529 49.27 -50.35 43.38
N THR A 530 49.31 -49.37 44.27
CA THR A 530 49.29 -49.66 45.71
C THR A 530 47.86 -49.90 46.18
N ARG A 531 47.70 -50.72 47.23
CA ARG A 531 46.40 -50.91 47.89
C ARG A 531 45.81 -49.56 48.34
N GLU A 532 46.69 -48.66 48.78
CA GLU A 532 46.30 -47.34 49.27
C GLU A 532 45.78 -46.42 48.16
N LEU A 533 46.47 -46.29 47.02
CA LEU A 533 46.00 -45.46 45.91
C LEU A 533 44.69 -45.99 45.31
N SER A 534 44.55 -47.32 45.24
CA SER A 534 43.31 -47.94 44.78
C SER A 534 42.13 -47.68 45.72
N ARG A 535 42.37 -47.67 47.05
CA ARG A 535 41.37 -47.33 48.06
C ARG A 535 40.96 -45.86 47.96
N ARG A 536 41.93 -44.95 47.85
CA ARG A 536 41.73 -43.50 47.68
C ARG A 536 40.87 -43.18 46.46
N PHE A 537 41.24 -43.72 45.30
CA PHE A 537 40.51 -43.51 44.05
C PHE A 537 39.07 -44.04 44.11
N ARG A 538 38.85 -45.26 44.63
CA ARG A 538 37.51 -45.84 44.80
C ARG A 538 36.66 -45.00 45.74
N THR A 539 37.19 -44.62 46.90
CA THR A 539 36.46 -43.81 47.89
C THR A 539 36.01 -42.47 47.30
N ALA A 540 36.87 -41.78 46.55
CA ALA A 540 36.51 -40.53 45.88
C ALA A 540 35.48 -40.75 44.76
N SER A 541 35.64 -41.82 43.97
CA SER A 541 34.69 -42.20 42.92
C SER A 541 33.30 -42.53 43.48
N ASP A 542 33.23 -43.25 44.60
CA ASP A 542 31.97 -43.64 45.25
C ASP A 542 31.21 -42.41 45.78
N ARG A 543 31.93 -41.42 46.34
CA ARG A 543 31.34 -40.13 46.73
C ARG A 543 30.74 -39.37 45.55
N ILE A 544 31.46 -39.31 44.42
CA ILE A 544 30.95 -38.68 43.19
C ILE A 544 29.73 -39.45 42.66
N HIS A 545 29.77 -40.78 42.70
CA HIS A 545 28.63 -41.63 42.31
C HIS A 545 27.39 -41.34 43.15
N GLN A 546 27.51 -41.34 44.49
CA GLN A 546 26.41 -41.05 45.41
C GLN A 546 25.79 -39.67 45.14
N ARG A 547 26.63 -38.66 44.88
CA ARG A 547 26.17 -37.31 44.54
C ARG A 547 25.44 -37.25 43.19
N LEU A 548 25.90 -38.00 42.19
CA LEU A 548 25.28 -38.01 40.85
C LEU A 548 23.98 -38.83 40.80
N THR A 549 23.69 -39.68 41.80
CA THR A 549 22.51 -40.55 41.81
C THR A 549 21.19 -39.77 41.65
N PRO A 550 20.85 -38.75 42.46
CA PRO A 550 19.57 -38.03 42.32
C PRO A 550 19.42 -37.33 40.97
N TRP A 551 20.50 -36.78 40.42
CA TRP A 551 20.50 -36.17 39.09
C TRP A 551 20.28 -37.20 37.97
N ARG A 552 20.93 -38.37 38.06
CA ARG A 552 20.72 -39.49 37.10
C ARG A 552 19.30 -40.05 37.19
N ASP A 553 18.73 -40.12 38.39
CA ASP A 553 17.34 -40.53 38.61
C ASP A 553 16.38 -39.52 37.98
N THR A 554 16.63 -38.21 38.16
CA THR A 554 15.86 -37.13 37.52
C THR A 554 15.90 -37.24 35.98
N LEU A 555 17.07 -37.49 35.40
CA LEU A 555 17.19 -37.70 33.95
C LEU A 555 16.44 -38.94 33.46
N THR A 556 16.43 -40.00 34.26
CA THR A 556 15.70 -41.23 33.95
C THR A 556 14.20 -40.99 33.99
N GLN A 557 13.72 -40.26 35.01
CA GLN A 557 12.32 -39.86 35.13
C GLN A 557 11.89 -38.94 33.98
N GLN A 558 12.70 -37.93 33.61
CA GLN A 558 12.42 -37.06 32.46
C GLN A 558 12.27 -37.84 31.15
N ARG A 559 13.16 -38.81 30.91
CA ARG A 559 13.06 -39.70 29.74
C ARG A 559 11.78 -40.53 29.77
N SER A 560 11.40 -41.06 30.93
CA SER A 560 10.15 -41.81 31.12
C SER A 560 8.91 -40.95 30.84
N THR A 561 8.86 -39.73 31.38
CA THR A 561 7.79 -38.75 31.11
C THR A 561 7.71 -38.40 29.62
N ASN A 562 8.85 -38.17 28.95
CA ASN A 562 8.89 -37.91 27.52
C ASN A 562 8.40 -39.10 26.70
N LEU A 563 8.71 -40.33 27.12
CA LEU A 563 8.19 -41.55 26.49
C LEU A 563 6.67 -41.63 26.60
N ALA A 564 6.13 -41.46 27.81
CA ALA A 564 4.69 -41.45 28.04
C ALA A 564 3.97 -40.36 27.22
N ALA A 565 4.56 -39.17 27.11
CA ALA A 565 4.03 -38.09 26.27
C ALA A 565 4.03 -38.44 24.77
N ARG A 566 5.08 -39.12 24.28
CA ARG A 566 5.13 -39.62 22.88
C ARG A 566 4.11 -40.73 22.63
N GLU A 567 3.90 -41.62 23.59
CA GLU A 567 2.89 -42.68 23.51
C GLU A 567 1.47 -42.09 23.49
N ALA A 568 1.17 -41.15 24.39
CA ALA A 568 -0.10 -40.44 24.42
C ALA A 568 -0.37 -39.64 23.14
N LEU A 569 0.66 -39.02 22.56
CA LEU A 569 0.55 -38.34 21.25
C LEU A 569 0.16 -39.32 20.13
N CYS A 570 0.75 -40.51 20.11
CA CYS A 570 0.38 -41.55 19.14
C CYS A 570 -1.08 -41.97 19.33
N GLU A 571 -1.51 -42.23 20.57
CA GLU A 571 -2.87 -42.63 20.91
C GLU A 571 -3.91 -41.56 20.50
N GLN A 572 -3.65 -40.29 20.77
CA GLN A 572 -4.54 -39.19 20.38
C GLN A 572 -4.74 -39.12 18.86
N LEU A 573 -3.66 -39.28 18.10
CA LEU A 573 -3.72 -39.26 16.64
C LEU A 573 -4.36 -40.52 16.06
N GLU A 574 -4.15 -41.69 16.68
CA GLU A 574 -4.82 -42.94 16.32
C GLU A 574 -6.33 -42.84 16.51
N LYS A 575 -6.78 -42.31 17.66
CA LYS A 575 -8.20 -42.08 17.95
C LYS A 575 -8.87 -41.14 16.93
N LEU A 576 -8.17 -40.09 16.51
CA LEU A 576 -8.64 -39.21 15.44
C LEU A 576 -8.81 -39.96 14.11
N LEU A 577 -7.93 -40.91 13.81
CA LEU A 577 -7.96 -41.69 12.56
C LEU A 577 -8.98 -42.83 12.56
N GLU A 578 -9.42 -43.28 13.73
CA GLU A 578 -10.50 -44.27 13.86
C GLU A 578 -11.87 -43.69 13.52
N GLN A 579 -12.11 -42.43 13.90
CA GLN A 579 -13.38 -41.73 13.67
C GLN A 579 -13.13 -40.29 13.17
N PRO A 580 -12.63 -40.13 11.92
CA PRO A 580 -12.44 -38.80 11.37
C PRO A 580 -13.80 -38.16 11.06
N ALA A 581 -14.01 -36.91 11.48
CA ALA A 581 -15.22 -36.17 11.12
C ALA A 581 -15.42 -36.13 9.59
N GLU A 582 -16.67 -36.24 9.13
CA GLU A 582 -17.00 -36.34 7.71
C GLU A 582 -16.64 -35.07 6.93
N ASP A 583 -16.79 -33.91 7.55
CA ASP A 583 -16.52 -32.57 7.03
C ASP A 583 -15.18 -32.00 7.50
N ALA A 584 -14.30 -32.85 8.06
CA ALA A 584 -13.01 -32.40 8.57
C ALA A 584 -12.21 -31.63 7.51
N ASP A 585 -11.96 -30.35 7.78
CA ASP A 585 -11.20 -29.47 6.91
C ASP A 585 -9.75 -30.00 6.75
N PRO A 586 -9.28 -30.25 5.50
CA PRO A 586 -7.90 -30.62 5.24
C PRO A 586 -6.86 -29.67 5.87
N ASP A 587 -7.16 -28.36 5.99
CA ASP A 587 -6.25 -27.40 6.63
C ASP A 587 -6.17 -27.61 8.15
N ALA A 588 -7.28 -27.89 8.82
CA ALA A 588 -7.29 -28.24 10.24
C ALA A 588 -6.49 -29.53 10.50
N LEU A 589 -6.67 -30.55 9.65
CA LEU A 589 -5.89 -31.80 9.73
C LEU A 589 -4.39 -31.57 9.48
N ARG A 590 -4.02 -30.66 8.56
CA ARG A 590 -2.61 -30.23 8.35
C ARG A 590 -2.03 -29.57 9.60
N GLN A 591 -2.79 -28.71 10.27
CA GLN A 591 -2.35 -28.09 11.53
C GLN A 591 -2.10 -29.11 12.64
N ILE A 592 -2.99 -30.11 12.77
CA ILE A 592 -2.83 -31.21 13.73
C ILE A 592 -1.54 -31.99 13.43
N ARG A 593 -1.32 -32.36 12.15
CA ARG A 593 -0.10 -33.04 11.71
C ARG A 593 1.15 -32.22 12.05
N ASP A 594 1.15 -30.93 11.77
CA ASP A 594 2.33 -30.08 11.97
C ASP A 594 2.60 -29.85 13.48
N ARG A 595 1.57 -29.64 14.29
CA ARG A 595 1.66 -29.58 15.75
C ARG A 595 2.22 -30.88 16.34
N SER A 596 1.74 -32.03 15.89
CA SER A 596 2.26 -33.32 16.36
C SER A 596 3.75 -33.51 16.06
N ARG A 597 4.25 -33.01 14.92
CA ARG A 597 5.68 -33.02 14.59
C ARG A 597 6.51 -32.10 15.49
N HIS A 598 5.92 -31.00 15.98
CA HIS A 598 6.56 -30.12 16.95
C HIS A 598 6.63 -30.80 18.32
N GLN A 599 5.50 -31.29 18.84
CA GLN A 599 5.43 -32.01 20.12
C GLN A 599 6.38 -33.22 20.15
N TRP A 600 6.47 -33.98 19.04
CA TRP A 600 7.42 -35.09 18.93
C TRP A 600 8.88 -34.69 19.13
N ARG A 601 9.27 -33.50 18.62
CA ARG A 601 10.62 -32.94 18.77
C ARG A 601 10.87 -32.45 20.21
N GLU A 602 9.85 -31.87 20.84
CA GLU A 602 9.92 -31.38 22.22
C GLU A 602 10.07 -32.51 23.24
N TYR A 603 9.37 -33.63 23.07
CA TYR A 603 9.47 -34.78 23.98
C TYR A 603 10.71 -35.63 23.69
N SER A 604 11.90 -35.05 23.88
CA SER A 604 13.21 -35.67 23.68
C SER A 604 14.18 -35.27 24.79
N PRO A 605 15.09 -36.15 25.27
CA PRO A 605 15.31 -37.54 24.86
C PRO A 605 14.35 -38.54 25.53
N VAL A 606 14.25 -39.75 24.99
CA VAL A 606 13.51 -40.90 25.54
C VAL A 606 14.45 -42.08 25.83
N PRO A 607 14.02 -43.12 26.58
CA PRO A 607 14.84 -44.30 26.85
C PRO A 607 15.19 -45.04 25.54
N ARG A 608 16.45 -45.47 25.41
CA ARG A 608 17.00 -46.01 24.16
C ARG A 608 16.28 -47.26 23.66
N GLN A 609 15.88 -48.14 24.58
CA GLN A 609 15.23 -49.42 24.24
C GLN A 609 13.86 -49.22 23.56
N GLN A 610 13.10 -48.19 23.96
CA GLN A 610 11.74 -47.94 23.47
C GLN A 610 11.68 -46.93 22.31
N SER A 611 12.76 -46.18 22.06
CA SER A 611 12.81 -45.09 21.06
C SER A 611 12.41 -45.54 19.65
N GLU A 612 12.86 -46.72 19.21
CA GLU A 612 12.55 -47.23 17.86
C GLU A 612 11.11 -47.69 17.72
N ALA A 613 10.55 -48.33 18.74
CA ALA A 613 9.18 -48.83 18.72
C ALA A 613 8.17 -47.67 18.64
N VAL A 614 8.29 -46.68 19.53
CA VAL A 614 7.42 -45.50 19.53
C VAL A 614 7.61 -44.67 18.25
N GLY A 615 8.84 -44.59 17.73
CA GLY A 615 9.16 -43.90 16.48
C GLY A 615 8.47 -44.52 15.25
N ARG A 616 8.45 -45.85 15.16
CA ARG A 616 7.71 -46.58 14.10
C ARG A 616 6.21 -46.34 14.19
N ARG A 617 5.64 -46.38 15.40
CA ARG A 617 4.21 -46.10 15.65
C ARG A 617 3.82 -44.70 15.17
N PHE A 618 4.54 -43.67 15.59
CA PHE A 618 4.30 -42.29 15.15
C PHE A 618 4.44 -42.11 13.63
N GLY A 619 5.43 -42.77 13.02
CA GLY A 619 5.60 -42.78 11.57
C GLY A 619 4.36 -43.28 10.83
N HIS A 620 3.83 -44.44 11.25
CA HIS A 620 2.64 -45.04 10.66
C HIS A 620 1.40 -44.13 10.76
N VAL A 621 1.16 -43.58 11.94
CA VAL A 621 0.04 -42.66 12.22
C VAL A 621 0.14 -41.39 11.37
N ARG A 622 1.34 -40.83 11.24
CA ARG A 622 1.59 -39.66 10.38
C ARG A 622 1.28 -39.93 8.91
N HIS A 623 1.59 -41.13 8.41
CA HIS A 623 1.28 -41.52 7.03
C HIS A 623 -0.23 -41.66 6.81
N ARG A 624 -0.95 -42.30 7.74
CA ARG A 624 -2.42 -42.40 7.69
C ARG A 624 -3.10 -41.02 7.74
N LEU A 625 -2.63 -40.12 8.60
CA LEU A 625 -3.13 -38.73 8.66
C LEU A 625 -2.88 -37.98 7.36
N GLN A 626 -1.73 -38.17 6.72
CA GLN A 626 -1.46 -37.58 5.41
C GLN A 626 -2.42 -38.10 4.33
N ALA A 627 -2.68 -39.41 4.30
CA ALA A 627 -3.62 -40.01 3.35
C ALA A 627 -5.05 -39.45 3.51
N LEU A 628 -5.52 -39.27 4.75
CA LEU A 628 -6.81 -38.65 5.04
C LEU A 628 -6.89 -37.20 4.52
N ILE A 629 -5.84 -36.40 4.78
CA ILE A 629 -5.74 -35.02 4.27
C ILE A 629 -5.86 -35.00 2.74
N ASP A 630 -5.15 -35.89 2.06
CA ASP A 630 -5.12 -35.95 0.59
C ASP A 630 -6.47 -36.40 0.02
N GLN A 631 -7.14 -37.37 0.68
CA GLN A 631 -8.48 -37.81 0.31
C GLN A 631 -9.51 -36.69 0.42
N ARG A 632 -9.54 -35.97 1.55
CA ARG A 632 -10.47 -34.85 1.78
C ARG A 632 -10.22 -33.70 0.80
N ALA A 633 -8.95 -33.36 0.56
CA ALA A 633 -8.61 -32.34 -0.43
C ALA A 633 -9.07 -32.72 -1.85
N LYS A 634 -8.92 -33.99 -2.26
CA LYS A 634 -9.44 -34.48 -3.56
C LYS A 634 -10.96 -34.37 -3.67
N HIS A 635 -11.70 -34.64 -2.59
CA HIS A 635 -13.16 -34.49 -2.58
C HIS A 635 -13.58 -33.02 -2.79
N ILE A 636 -12.93 -32.09 -2.09
CA ILE A 636 -13.13 -30.64 -2.27
C ILE A 636 -12.80 -30.21 -3.70
N ALA A 637 -11.72 -30.75 -4.30
CA ALA A 637 -11.37 -30.46 -5.68
C ALA A 637 -12.48 -30.88 -6.65
N ALA A 638 -13.14 -32.03 -6.41
CA ALA A 638 -14.28 -32.47 -7.21
C ALA A 638 -15.50 -31.54 -7.08
N GLN A 639 -15.82 -31.10 -5.86
CA GLN A 639 -16.90 -30.12 -5.63
C GLN A 639 -16.60 -28.78 -6.31
N LYS A 640 -15.35 -28.29 -6.24
CA LYS A 640 -14.92 -27.07 -6.93
C LYS A 640 -14.97 -27.21 -8.45
N ARG A 641 -14.64 -28.38 -9.01
CA ARG A 641 -14.82 -28.67 -10.45
C ARG A 641 -16.28 -28.52 -10.88
N ALA A 642 -17.21 -29.08 -10.12
CA ALA A 642 -18.64 -28.94 -10.40
C ALA A 642 -19.10 -27.47 -10.37
N LEU A 643 -18.61 -26.65 -9.44
CA LEU A 643 -18.89 -25.21 -9.40
C LEU A 643 -18.33 -24.46 -10.62
N VAL A 644 -17.15 -24.84 -11.11
CA VAL A 644 -16.56 -24.28 -12.34
C VAL A 644 -17.45 -24.58 -13.54
N GLU A 645 -17.90 -25.83 -13.69
CA GLU A 645 -18.78 -26.26 -14.78
C GLU A 645 -20.11 -25.51 -14.74
N GLN A 646 -20.72 -25.36 -13.54
CA GLN A 646 -21.94 -24.57 -13.37
C GLN A 646 -21.72 -23.10 -13.75
N ALA A 647 -20.63 -22.47 -13.31
CA ALA A 647 -20.33 -21.08 -13.67
C ALA A 647 -20.09 -20.90 -15.19
N GLN A 648 -19.48 -21.89 -15.84
CA GLN A 648 -19.31 -21.89 -17.29
C GLN A 648 -20.64 -22.07 -18.03
N ALA A 649 -21.53 -22.94 -17.55
CA ALA A 649 -22.87 -23.11 -18.10
C ALA A 649 -23.68 -21.81 -18.02
N LEU A 650 -23.59 -21.07 -16.91
CA LEU A 650 -24.22 -19.75 -16.77
C LEU A 650 -23.74 -18.76 -17.83
N THR A 651 -22.47 -18.83 -18.24
CA THR A 651 -21.95 -17.94 -19.30
C THR A 651 -22.67 -18.16 -20.63
N ASN A 652 -23.08 -19.39 -20.93
CA ASN A 652 -23.71 -19.77 -22.19
C ASN A 652 -25.25 -19.89 -22.11
N SER A 653 -25.83 -19.66 -20.93
CA SER A 653 -27.28 -19.76 -20.71
C SER A 653 -28.04 -18.62 -21.39
N SER A 654 -29.23 -18.92 -21.91
CA SER A 654 -30.17 -17.95 -22.49
C SER A 654 -30.99 -17.19 -21.44
N GLU A 655 -30.76 -17.44 -20.14
CA GLU A 655 -31.44 -16.74 -19.06
C GLU A 655 -31.10 -15.24 -19.02
N PRO A 656 -31.99 -14.40 -18.45
CA PRO A 656 -31.72 -12.99 -18.24
C PRO A 656 -30.41 -12.76 -17.49
N LEU A 657 -29.62 -11.78 -17.91
CA LEU A 657 -28.30 -11.47 -17.36
C LEU A 657 -28.32 -11.24 -15.83
N GLU A 658 -29.42 -10.68 -15.31
CA GLU A 658 -29.66 -10.48 -13.87
C GLU A 658 -29.79 -11.81 -13.11
N ALA A 659 -30.54 -12.77 -13.66
CA ALA A 659 -30.69 -14.11 -13.09
C ALA A 659 -29.35 -14.85 -13.10
N ARG A 660 -28.63 -14.80 -14.25
CA ARG A 660 -27.29 -15.41 -14.40
C ARG A 660 -26.29 -14.83 -13.40
N THR A 661 -26.27 -13.50 -13.20
CA THR A 661 -25.37 -12.87 -12.21
C THR A 661 -25.79 -13.13 -10.76
N ALA A 662 -27.08 -13.31 -10.46
CA ALA A 662 -27.54 -13.72 -9.14
C ALA A 662 -27.08 -15.16 -8.81
N GLN A 663 -27.26 -16.09 -9.75
CA GLN A 663 -26.78 -17.47 -9.60
C GLN A 663 -25.26 -17.54 -9.47
N ALA A 664 -24.51 -16.75 -10.25
CA ALA A 664 -23.06 -16.67 -10.13
C ALA A 664 -22.60 -16.20 -8.72
N LYS A 665 -23.35 -15.31 -8.06
CA LYS A 665 -23.07 -14.93 -6.66
C LYS A 665 -23.28 -16.08 -5.68
N VAL A 666 -24.30 -16.91 -5.88
CA VAL A 666 -24.54 -18.11 -5.06
C VAL A 666 -23.39 -19.10 -5.23
N LEU A 667 -22.94 -19.33 -6.46
CA LEU A 667 -21.76 -20.18 -6.72
C LEU A 667 -20.50 -19.62 -6.04
N GLN A 668 -20.30 -18.30 -6.02
CA GLN A 668 -19.18 -17.67 -5.30
C GLN A 668 -19.25 -17.89 -3.78
N GLN A 669 -20.45 -17.90 -3.19
CA GLN A 669 -20.63 -18.20 -1.77
C GLN A 669 -20.33 -19.68 -1.48
N GLN A 670 -20.85 -20.60 -2.30
CA GLN A 670 -20.56 -22.03 -2.19
C GLN A 670 -19.07 -22.30 -2.34
N TRP A 671 -18.39 -21.66 -3.29
CA TRP A 671 -16.94 -21.77 -3.48
C TRP A 671 -16.16 -21.40 -2.22
N ARG A 672 -16.57 -20.33 -1.52
CA ARG A 672 -15.93 -19.85 -0.29
C ARG A 672 -16.19 -20.76 0.91
N ALA A 673 -17.34 -21.43 0.95
CA ALA A 673 -17.68 -22.38 2.00
C ALA A 673 -16.86 -23.68 1.89
N LEU A 674 -16.41 -24.03 0.68
CA LEU A 674 -15.52 -25.16 0.46
C LEU A 674 -14.10 -24.84 0.94
N GLY A 675 -13.46 -25.81 1.59
CA GLY A 675 -12.05 -25.72 2.00
C GLY A 675 -11.07 -25.70 0.81
N ARG A 676 -9.79 -25.94 1.07
CA ARG A 676 -8.75 -25.93 0.02
C ARG A 676 -8.57 -27.29 -0.64
N ALA A 677 -8.60 -27.31 -1.98
CA ALA A 677 -8.17 -28.43 -2.80
C ALA A 677 -6.62 -28.58 -2.76
N PRO A 678 -6.05 -29.66 -3.32
CA PRO A 678 -4.60 -29.81 -3.45
C PRO A 678 -4.00 -28.62 -4.20
N LYS A 679 -2.78 -28.21 -3.82
CA LYS A 679 -2.15 -26.96 -4.26
C LYS A 679 -2.14 -26.76 -5.79
N GLY A 680 -1.97 -27.83 -6.58
CA GLY A 680 -1.99 -27.77 -8.05
C GLY A 680 -3.39 -27.56 -8.65
N ASP A 681 -4.40 -28.24 -8.09
CA ASP A 681 -5.78 -28.16 -8.56
C ASP A 681 -6.44 -26.84 -8.13
N GLU A 682 -6.20 -26.38 -6.91
CA GLU A 682 -6.82 -25.17 -6.35
C GLU A 682 -6.60 -23.95 -7.26
N GLN A 683 -5.36 -23.72 -7.69
CA GLN A 683 -5.02 -22.59 -8.54
C GLN A 683 -5.72 -22.68 -9.90
N THR A 684 -5.68 -23.86 -10.52
CA THR A 684 -6.30 -24.11 -11.84
C THR A 684 -7.81 -23.91 -11.79
N LEU A 685 -8.47 -24.50 -10.79
CA LEU A 685 -9.92 -24.40 -10.61
C LEU A 685 -10.34 -22.96 -10.27
N TRP A 686 -9.58 -22.27 -9.42
CA TRP A 686 -9.85 -20.87 -9.09
C TRP A 686 -9.79 -19.96 -10.32
N HIS A 687 -8.75 -20.09 -11.15
CA HIS A 687 -8.65 -19.29 -12.37
C HIS A 687 -9.80 -19.57 -13.34
N ALA A 688 -10.19 -20.84 -13.51
CA ALA A 688 -11.31 -21.21 -14.37
C ALA A 688 -12.65 -20.67 -13.84
N PHE A 689 -12.91 -20.83 -12.54
CA PHE A 689 -14.11 -20.33 -11.87
C PHE A 689 -14.20 -18.80 -11.95
N ARG A 690 -13.11 -18.13 -11.59
CA ARG A 690 -13.03 -16.66 -11.61
C ARG A 690 -13.24 -16.12 -13.01
N ARG A 691 -12.61 -16.70 -14.03
CA ARG A 691 -12.77 -16.26 -15.43
C ARG A 691 -14.23 -16.33 -15.88
N ALA A 692 -14.95 -17.39 -15.52
CA ALA A 692 -16.38 -17.52 -15.85
C ALA A 692 -17.22 -16.45 -15.13
N CYS A 693 -16.99 -16.25 -13.83
CA CYS A 693 -17.67 -15.19 -13.06
C CYS A 693 -17.36 -13.78 -13.61
N ASP A 694 -16.08 -13.47 -13.85
CA ASP A 694 -15.63 -12.16 -14.31
C ASP A 694 -16.24 -11.80 -15.66
N ARG A 695 -16.43 -12.78 -16.56
CA ARG A 695 -17.14 -12.57 -17.83
C ARG A 695 -18.59 -12.16 -17.64
N LEU A 696 -19.35 -12.85 -16.78
CA LEU A 696 -20.74 -12.51 -16.49
C LEU A 696 -20.89 -11.11 -15.87
N PHE A 697 -19.99 -10.74 -14.96
CA PHE A 697 -20.01 -9.41 -14.34
C PHE A 697 -19.56 -8.31 -15.32
N ALA A 698 -18.59 -8.59 -16.20
CA ALA A 698 -18.21 -7.67 -17.27
C ALA A 698 -19.36 -7.42 -18.25
N GLU A 699 -20.10 -8.47 -18.65
CA GLU A 699 -21.31 -8.34 -19.48
C GLU A 699 -22.38 -7.46 -18.80
N ARG A 700 -22.60 -7.67 -17.49
CA ARG A 700 -23.53 -6.83 -16.70
C ARG A 700 -23.10 -5.37 -16.67
N ASP A 701 -21.83 -5.12 -16.42
CA ASP A 701 -21.29 -3.77 -16.30
C ASP A 701 -21.31 -3.05 -17.66
N ALA A 702 -21.01 -3.76 -18.75
CA ALA A 702 -21.16 -3.24 -20.11
C ALA A 702 -22.62 -2.85 -20.42
N HIS A 703 -23.58 -3.73 -20.15
CA HIS A 703 -25.00 -3.43 -20.36
C HIS A 703 -25.50 -2.25 -19.50
N LYS A 704 -24.98 -2.12 -18.27
CA LYS A 704 -25.30 -0.98 -17.40
C LYS A 704 -24.71 0.32 -17.93
N ASN A 705 -23.46 0.31 -18.40
CA ASN A 705 -22.79 1.49 -18.97
C ASN A 705 -23.48 1.94 -20.25
N GLU A 706 -23.81 1.02 -21.16
CA GLU A 706 -24.53 1.33 -22.40
C GLU A 706 -25.90 1.97 -22.11
N ARG A 707 -26.64 1.44 -21.12
CA ARG A 707 -27.91 2.05 -20.68
C ARG A 707 -27.71 3.46 -20.13
N ALA A 708 -26.65 3.69 -19.36
CA ALA A 708 -26.34 5.01 -18.80
C ALA A 708 -25.93 6.02 -19.90
N GLU A 709 -25.12 5.59 -20.88
CA GLU A 709 -24.73 6.41 -22.04
C GLU A 709 -25.94 6.80 -22.87
N ARG A 710 -26.84 5.86 -23.21
CA ARG A 710 -28.09 6.16 -23.92
C ARG A 710 -28.98 7.16 -23.16
N GLN A 711 -29.03 7.06 -21.83
CA GLN A 711 -29.78 8.00 -20.98
C GLN A 711 -29.14 9.39 -20.96
N GLN A 712 -27.80 9.47 -20.91
CA GLN A 712 -27.07 10.73 -20.94
C GLN A 712 -27.20 11.42 -22.30
N GLN A 713 -27.07 10.67 -23.40
CA GLN A 713 -27.26 11.20 -24.76
C GLN A 713 -28.65 11.83 -24.92
N ARG A 714 -29.71 11.15 -24.45
CA ARG A 714 -31.08 11.67 -24.47
C ARG A 714 -31.23 12.99 -23.69
N LEU A 715 -30.54 13.14 -22.55
CA LEU A 715 -30.54 14.38 -21.78
C LEU A 715 -29.79 15.51 -22.51
N ASP A 716 -28.72 15.18 -23.22
CA ASP A 716 -27.92 16.15 -23.96
C ASP A 716 -28.65 16.61 -25.24
N ASP A 717 -29.34 15.71 -25.94
CA ASP A 717 -30.23 16.03 -27.06
C ASP A 717 -31.37 16.95 -26.63
N MET A 718 -31.99 16.67 -25.47
CA MET A 718 -33.03 17.55 -24.90
C MET A 718 -32.47 18.93 -24.53
N GLN A 719 -31.27 18.98 -23.94
CA GLN A 719 -30.62 20.24 -23.61
C GLN A 719 -30.36 21.08 -24.87
N ALA A 720 -29.80 20.48 -25.91
CA ALA A 720 -29.53 21.14 -27.18
C ALA A 720 -30.81 21.66 -27.85
N LEU A 721 -31.89 20.88 -27.78
CA LEU A 721 -33.20 21.32 -28.28
C LEU A 721 -33.73 22.53 -27.50
N LEU A 722 -33.64 22.52 -26.16
CA LEU A 722 -34.04 23.65 -25.32
C LEU A 722 -33.24 24.91 -25.65
N ASP A 723 -31.92 24.79 -25.81
CA ASP A 723 -31.07 25.93 -26.15
C ASP A 723 -31.42 26.50 -27.54
N ARG A 724 -31.76 25.64 -28.51
CA ARG A 724 -32.25 26.08 -29.83
C ARG A 724 -33.61 26.77 -29.75
N MET A 725 -34.54 26.25 -28.94
CA MET A 725 -35.85 26.87 -28.70
C MET A 725 -35.73 28.23 -28.01
N ASP A 726 -34.79 28.37 -27.08
CA ASP A 726 -34.53 29.59 -26.33
C ASP A 726 -33.86 30.68 -27.20
N ALA A 727 -32.98 30.28 -28.12
CA ALA A 727 -32.32 31.20 -29.05
C ALA A 727 -33.25 31.69 -30.18
N TRP A 728 -34.22 30.87 -30.59
CA TRP A 728 -35.17 31.22 -31.64
C TRP A 728 -36.24 32.21 -31.12
N GLN A 729 -36.57 33.24 -31.90
CA GLN A 729 -37.66 34.18 -31.64
C GLN A 729 -38.58 34.25 -32.87
N PRO A 730 -39.91 34.20 -32.70
CA PRO A 730 -40.83 34.35 -33.82
C PRO A 730 -40.87 35.80 -34.29
N GLU A 731 -40.93 36.00 -35.61
CA GLU A 731 -40.95 37.30 -36.28
C GLU A 731 -42.31 37.58 -36.91
N SER A 732 -43.07 36.53 -37.23
CA SER A 732 -44.42 36.61 -37.79
C SER A 732 -45.40 35.65 -37.09
N ALA A 733 -46.70 35.87 -37.25
CA ALA A 733 -47.72 34.95 -36.72
C ALA A 733 -47.65 33.55 -37.38
N ALA A 734 -47.12 33.43 -38.60
CA ALA A 734 -46.98 32.15 -39.31
C ALA A 734 -45.96 31.20 -38.67
N ASP A 735 -45.06 31.75 -37.84
CA ASP A 735 -44.00 31.00 -37.15
C ASP A 735 -44.52 30.03 -36.07
N VAL A 736 -45.84 30.00 -35.82
CA VAL A 736 -46.48 29.01 -34.94
C VAL A 736 -46.17 27.57 -35.38
N ALA A 737 -46.07 27.31 -36.68
CA ALA A 737 -45.73 25.99 -37.21
C ALA A 737 -44.32 25.53 -36.79
N THR A 738 -43.38 26.47 -36.67
CA THR A 738 -42.01 26.21 -36.20
C THR A 738 -42.01 25.83 -34.72
N LEU A 739 -42.79 26.53 -33.88
CA LEU A 739 -42.94 26.18 -32.46
C LEU A 739 -43.52 24.78 -32.29
N ASP A 740 -44.56 24.43 -33.06
CA ASP A 740 -45.18 23.11 -33.01
C ASP A 740 -44.22 21.99 -33.43
N ALA A 741 -43.38 22.24 -34.45
CA ALA A 741 -42.35 21.29 -34.87
C ALA A 741 -41.29 21.06 -33.78
N LEU A 742 -40.86 22.13 -33.09
CA LEU A 742 -39.90 22.04 -31.98
C LEU A 742 -40.50 21.29 -30.77
N LEU A 743 -41.77 21.52 -30.45
CA LEU A 743 -42.47 20.79 -29.37
C LEU A 743 -42.64 19.31 -29.69
N LYS A 744 -42.90 18.94 -30.97
CA LYS A 744 -42.92 17.53 -31.40
C LYS A 744 -41.57 16.85 -31.22
N GLN A 745 -40.47 17.53 -31.53
CA GLN A 745 -39.12 17.00 -31.30
C GLN A 745 -38.84 16.78 -29.81
N ALA A 746 -39.32 17.68 -28.94
CA ALA A 746 -39.18 17.52 -27.50
C ALA A 746 -39.95 16.29 -27.00
N ALA A 747 -41.19 16.10 -27.47
CA ALA A 747 -42.01 14.94 -27.11
C ALA A 747 -41.36 13.60 -27.54
N ALA A 748 -40.66 13.56 -28.68
CA ALA A 748 -39.97 12.35 -29.15
C ALA A 748 -38.78 11.93 -28.26
N LEU A 749 -38.22 12.87 -27.49
CA LEU A 749 -37.13 12.61 -26.54
C LEU A 749 -37.66 12.14 -25.17
N GLU A 750 -38.98 12.12 -24.94
CA GLU A 750 -39.58 11.62 -23.71
C GLU A 750 -39.82 10.09 -23.75
N PRO A 751 -39.78 9.38 -22.61
CA PRO A 751 -39.50 9.88 -21.26
C PRO A 751 -38.00 10.10 -20.99
N LEU A 752 -37.68 11.19 -20.31
CA LEU A 752 -36.34 11.47 -19.80
C LEU A 752 -36.03 10.63 -18.55
N PRO A 753 -34.74 10.37 -18.25
CA PRO A 753 -34.34 9.77 -16.98
C PRO A 753 -34.88 10.57 -15.79
N ARG A 754 -35.33 9.91 -14.71
CA ARG A 754 -35.85 10.61 -13.53
C ARG A 754 -34.73 11.37 -12.80
N GLY A 755 -34.98 12.61 -12.39
CA GLY A 755 -34.07 13.41 -11.58
C GLY A 755 -34.28 14.91 -11.71
N ARG A 756 -33.64 15.69 -10.83
CA ARG A 756 -33.78 17.16 -10.79
C ARG A 756 -33.43 17.84 -12.12
N ARG A 757 -32.47 17.30 -12.87
CA ARG A 757 -32.07 17.83 -14.18
C ARG A 757 -33.24 17.77 -15.17
N SER A 758 -33.91 16.62 -15.25
CA SER A 758 -35.06 16.41 -16.14
C SER A 758 -36.28 17.23 -15.72
N GLU A 759 -36.54 17.36 -14.42
CA GLU A 759 -37.57 18.26 -13.90
C GLU A 759 -37.27 19.73 -14.25
N GLY A 760 -36.01 20.14 -14.15
CA GLY A 760 -35.55 21.46 -14.56
C GLY A 760 -35.72 21.70 -16.06
N MET A 761 -35.39 20.69 -16.88
CA MET A 761 -35.58 20.73 -18.34
C MET A 761 -37.05 20.86 -18.72
N GLN A 762 -37.95 20.10 -18.08
CA GLN A 762 -39.39 20.20 -18.32
C GLN A 762 -39.95 21.57 -17.92
N LYS A 763 -39.52 22.13 -16.77
CA LYS A 763 -39.88 23.50 -16.38
C LYS A 763 -39.39 24.53 -17.39
N ARG A 764 -38.15 24.38 -17.88
CA ARG A 764 -37.58 25.27 -18.90
C ARG A 764 -38.31 25.15 -20.24
N LEU A 765 -38.64 23.94 -20.69
CA LEU A 765 -39.43 23.69 -21.90
C LEU A 765 -40.77 24.42 -21.85
N ASN A 766 -41.49 24.25 -20.74
CA ASN A 766 -42.79 24.88 -20.53
C ASN A 766 -42.68 26.41 -20.48
N GLY A 767 -41.63 26.94 -19.84
CA GLY A 767 -41.34 28.37 -19.80
C GLY A 767 -41.06 28.97 -21.18
N ILE A 768 -40.17 28.35 -21.96
CA ILE A 768 -39.87 28.79 -23.32
C ILE A 768 -41.12 28.71 -24.20
N ALA A 769 -41.83 27.58 -24.18
CA ALA A 769 -43.04 27.39 -24.98
C ALA A 769 -44.11 28.45 -24.67
N ARG A 770 -44.32 28.76 -23.39
CA ARG A 770 -45.25 29.83 -22.97
C ARG A 770 -44.82 31.19 -23.52
N ALA A 771 -43.57 31.60 -23.31
CA ALA A 771 -43.06 32.88 -23.79
C ALA A 771 -43.17 33.02 -25.32
N ARG A 772 -42.93 31.94 -26.07
CA ARG A 772 -43.07 31.93 -27.54
C ARG A 772 -44.52 32.03 -28.00
N ARG A 773 -45.46 31.35 -27.33
CA ARG A 773 -46.91 31.50 -27.60
C ARG A 773 -47.41 32.92 -27.33
N GLU A 774 -46.97 33.52 -26.22
CA GLU A 774 -47.33 34.92 -25.88
C GLU A 774 -46.82 35.88 -26.97
N ARG A 775 -45.56 35.73 -27.42
CA ARG A 775 -45.01 36.54 -28.51
C ARG A 775 -45.75 36.34 -29.84
N LEU A 776 -46.07 35.09 -30.21
CA LEU A 776 -46.86 34.78 -31.42
C LEU A 776 -48.25 35.42 -31.38
N GLY A 777 -48.92 35.38 -30.22
CA GLY A 777 -50.22 36.04 -30.04
C GLY A 777 -50.14 37.55 -30.22
N GLN A 778 -49.06 38.19 -29.75
CA GLN A 778 -48.83 39.62 -29.97
C GLN A 778 -48.59 39.95 -31.45
N LEU A 779 -47.81 39.12 -32.15
CA LEU A 779 -47.57 39.28 -33.58
C LEU A 779 -48.85 39.09 -34.41
N GLU A 780 -49.74 38.19 -34.01
CA GLU A 780 -51.05 37.99 -34.62
C GLU A 780 -51.94 39.23 -34.48
N ILE A 781 -51.99 39.83 -33.28
CA ILE A 781 -52.71 41.09 -33.03
C ILE A 781 -52.14 42.23 -33.91
N ASN A 782 -50.82 42.37 -33.93
CA ASN A 782 -50.16 43.40 -34.75
C ASN A 782 -50.47 43.23 -36.24
N ALA A 783 -50.53 42.00 -36.74
CA ALA A 783 -50.88 41.71 -38.13
C ALA A 783 -52.34 42.12 -38.46
N VAL A 784 -53.28 41.85 -37.55
CA VAL A 784 -54.69 42.28 -37.70
C VAL A 784 -54.80 43.81 -37.72
N ILE A 785 -54.07 44.51 -36.86
CA ILE A 785 -54.07 45.99 -36.81
C ILE A 785 -53.46 46.59 -38.07
N ALA A 786 -52.34 46.04 -38.56
CA ALA A 786 -51.72 46.48 -39.82
C ALA A 786 -52.69 46.30 -41.01
N GLN A 787 -53.42 45.17 -41.04
CA GLN A 787 -54.45 44.91 -42.04
C GLN A 787 -55.62 45.91 -41.96
N TRP A 788 -56.03 46.30 -40.75
CA TRP A 788 -57.03 47.34 -40.54
C TRP A 788 -56.56 48.71 -41.01
N GLN A 789 -55.34 49.12 -40.65
CA GLN A 789 -54.76 50.39 -41.10
C GLN A 789 -54.74 50.50 -42.62
N HIS A 790 -54.42 49.41 -43.33
CA HIS A 790 -54.52 49.36 -44.78
C HIS A 790 -55.96 49.55 -45.30
N SER A 791 -56.97 49.18 -44.52
CA SER A 791 -58.39 49.27 -44.88
C SER A 791 -59.05 50.61 -44.48
N VAL A 792 -58.40 51.47 -43.71
CA VAL A 792 -58.92 52.79 -43.27
C VAL A 792 -59.31 53.71 -44.44
N PRO A 793 -58.55 53.81 -45.55
CA PRO A 793 -58.97 54.63 -46.70
C PRO A 793 -60.32 54.20 -47.28
N LEU A 794 -60.61 52.90 -47.27
CA LEU A 794 -61.90 52.37 -47.70
C LEU A 794 -63.01 52.77 -46.73
N LEU A 795 -62.79 52.67 -45.42
CA LEU A 795 -63.73 53.12 -44.40
C LEU A 795 -64.09 54.60 -44.58
N ASN A 796 -63.09 55.46 -44.79
CA ASN A 796 -63.28 56.89 -45.02
C ASN A 796 -64.12 57.17 -46.27
N ALA A 797 -63.88 56.42 -47.36
CA ALA A 797 -64.72 56.52 -48.55
C ALA A 797 -66.17 56.06 -48.31
N HIS A 798 -66.37 55.03 -47.48
CA HIS A 798 -67.72 54.64 -47.06
C HIS A 798 -68.41 55.72 -46.24
N LEU A 799 -67.73 56.35 -45.29
CA LEU A 799 -68.30 57.43 -44.48
C LEU A 799 -68.71 58.64 -45.34
N ALA A 800 -67.89 59.01 -46.33
CA ALA A 800 -68.25 60.07 -47.27
C ALA A 800 -69.48 59.73 -48.13
N ALA A 801 -69.58 58.48 -48.60
CA ALA A 801 -70.75 58.00 -49.36
C ALA A 801 -72.00 57.87 -48.47
N ASP A 802 -71.84 57.48 -47.20
CA ASP A 802 -72.92 57.43 -46.22
C ASP A 802 -73.47 58.84 -45.96
N GLN A 803 -72.61 59.83 -45.71
CA GLN A 803 -73.02 61.23 -45.49
C GLN A 803 -73.83 61.77 -46.68
N GLN A 804 -73.40 61.50 -47.92
CA GLN A 804 -74.15 61.93 -49.11
C GLN A 804 -75.55 61.30 -49.18
N ALA A 805 -75.67 60.01 -48.87
CA ALA A 805 -76.96 59.33 -48.84
C ALA A 805 -77.88 59.90 -47.74
N LEU A 806 -77.32 60.21 -46.58
CA LEU A 806 -78.04 60.82 -45.45
C LEU A 806 -78.49 62.26 -45.73
N ASP A 807 -77.72 63.02 -46.51
CA ASP A 807 -78.07 64.36 -47.00
C ASP A 807 -79.17 64.33 -48.10
N GLY A 808 -79.71 63.16 -48.45
CA GLY A 808 -80.77 62.99 -49.44
C GLY A 808 -80.30 62.97 -50.90
N LYS A 809 -78.99 62.89 -51.16
CA LYS A 809 -78.42 62.70 -52.51
C LYS A 809 -78.52 61.21 -52.91
N PRO A 810 -78.55 60.87 -54.21
CA PRO A 810 -78.52 59.47 -54.63
C PRO A 810 -77.23 58.81 -54.13
N GLY A 811 -77.37 57.86 -53.19
CA GLY A 811 -76.26 57.10 -52.66
C GLY A 811 -75.54 56.31 -53.75
N HIS A 812 -74.21 56.27 -53.72
CA HIS A 812 -73.40 55.49 -54.65
C HIS A 812 -72.68 54.34 -53.92
N ASN A 813 -72.36 53.28 -54.68
CA ASN A 813 -71.53 52.20 -54.18
C ASN A 813 -70.06 52.61 -54.17
N VAL A 814 -69.38 52.29 -53.07
CA VAL A 814 -67.93 52.47 -52.94
C VAL A 814 -67.23 51.28 -53.58
N ASP A 815 -66.22 51.53 -54.41
CA ASP A 815 -65.43 50.50 -55.08
C ASP A 815 -64.12 50.26 -54.31
N ALA A 816 -64.03 49.11 -53.64
CA ALA A 816 -62.86 48.74 -52.86
C ALA A 816 -61.58 48.57 -53.69
N GLN A 817 -61.67 48.01 -54.90
CA GLN A 817 -60.50 47.77 -55.75
C GLN A 817 -59.87 49.09 -56.20
N ARG A 818 -60.71 50.08 -56.50
CA ARG A 818 -60.26 51.42 -56.86
C ARG A 818 -59.55 52.16 -55.72
N ILE A 819 -60.00 51.96 -54.48
CA ILE A 819 -59.50 52.72 -53.32
C ILE A 819 -58.24 52.10 -52.73
N LEU A 820 -58.22 50.77 -52.58
CA LEU A 820 -57.11 50.08 -51.91
C LEU A 820 -56.04 49.60 -52.90
N GLY A 821 -56.39 49.40 -54.18
CA GLY A 821 -55.48 48.83 -55.18
C GLY A 821 -55.12 47.35 -54.93
N ALA A 822 -55.62 46.75 -53.85
CA ALA A 822 -55.36 45.39 -53.41
C ALA A 822 -56.67 44.69 -53.00
N PRO A 823 -56.75 43.35 -53.11
CA PRO A 823 -57.94 42.62 -52.73
C PRO A 823 -58.19 42.69 -51.23
N LEU A 824 -59.44 42.92 -50.85
CA LEU A 824 -59.87 42.90 -49.45
C LEU A 824 -59.82 41.48 -48.87
N PRO A 825 -59.47 41.34 -47.58
CA PRO A 825 -59.64 40.09 -46.87
C PRO A 825 -61.11 39.62 -46.93
N PRO A 826 -61.41 38.30 -47.02
CA PRO A 826 -62.77 37.81 -47.21
C PRO A 826 -63.80 38.34 -46.20
N ARG A 827 -63.40 38.46 -44.92
CA ARG A 827 -64.25 39.03 -43.85
C ARG A 827 -64.58 40.50 -44.10
N PHE A 828 -63.58 41.30 -44.49
CA PHE A 828 -63.77 42.72 -44.81
C PHE A 828 -64.51 42.93 -46.13
N SER A 829 -64.35 42.03 -47.11
CA SER A 829 -65.12 42.05 -48.36
C SER A 829 -66.62 41.89 -48.11
N HIS A 830 -67.02 40.95 -47.26
CA HIS A 830 -68.43 40.79 -46.90
C HIS A 830 -68.99 42.04 -46.21
N ALA A 831 -68.27 42.57 -45.21
CA ALA A 831 -68.64 43.80 -44.51
C ALA A 831 -68.76 45.01 -45.46
N HIS A 832 -67.82 45.15 -46.39
CA HIS A 832 -67.83 46.17 -47.43
C HIS A 832 -69.09 46.10 -48.31
N HIS A 833 -69.44 44.91 -48.80
CA HIS A 833 -70.64 44.70 -49.61
C HIS A 833 -71.92 44.96 -48.81
N GLN A 834 -71.97 44.52 -47.55
CA GLN A 834 -73.09 44.75 -46.65
C GLN A 834 -73.37 46.26 -46.46
N ARG A 835 -72.32 47.06 -46.24
CA ARG A 835 -72.45 48.51 -46.07
C ARG A 835 -72.86 49.23 -47.35
N ASN A 836 -72.39 48.79 -48.51
CA ASN A 836 -72.88 49.32 -49.79
C ASN A 836 -74.38 49.02 -49.97
N ALA A 837 -74.83 47.82 -49.63
CA ALA A 837 -76.22 47.39 -49.77
C ALA A 837 -77.20 48.07 -48.80
N SER A 838 -76.74 48.59 -47.65
CA SER A 838 -77.61 49.26 -46.68
C SER A 838 -77.96 50.71 -47.04
N ARG A 839 -77.20 51.36 -47.95
CA ARG A 839 -77.43 52.78 -48.33
C ARG A 839 -78.74 53.07 -49.04
N PRO A 840 -79.20 52.29 -50.04
CA PRO A 840 -80.44 52.60 -50.77
C PRO A 840 -81.70 52.54 -49.90
N GLN A 841 -81.62 51.87 -48.75
CA GLN A 841 -82.72 51.70 -47.79
C GLN A 841 -82.78 52.84 -46.74
N ALA A 842 -81.90 53.84 -46.82
CA ALA A 842 -81.77 54.92 -45.85
C ALA A 842 -82.74 56.09 -46.08
N THR A 843 -84.00 55.79 -46.36
CA THR A 843 -85.04 56.84 -46.48
C THR A 843 -85.56 57.19 -45.09
N GLY A 844 -85.27 58.42 -44.62
CA GLY A 844 -85.69 58.93 -43.32
C GLY A 844 -84.75 58.54 -42.20
N PHE A 845 -83.57 59.17 -42.16
CA PHE A 845 -82.70 59.11 -40.99
C PHE A 845 -83.26 60.03 -39.91
N ASP A 846 -84.20 59.51 -39.12
CA ASP A 846 -84.77 60.22 -37.99
C ASP A 846 -83.85 60.16 -36.75
N ALA A 847 -84.23 60.88 -35.69
CA ALA A 847 -83.45 60.91 -34.44
C ALA A 847 -83.25 59.50 -33.85
N ASP A 848 -84.22 58.59 -34.02
CA ASP A 848 -84.18 57.21 -33.53
C ASP A 848 -83.16 56.35 -34.31
N ALA A 849 -83.07 56.51 -35.63
CA ALA A 849 -82.04 55.87 -36.45
C ALA A 849 -80.63 56.36 -36.09
N HIS A 850 -80.46 57.65 -35.78
CA HIS A 850 -79.19 58.22 -35.34
C HIS A 850 -78.75 57.67 -33.98
N GLU A 851 -79.68 57.55 -33.03
CA GLU A 851 -79.41 57.01 -31.69
C GLU A 851 -79.06 55.52 -31.74
N LYS A 852 -79.76 54.72 -32.57
CA LYS A 852 -79.43 53.30 -32.81
C LYS A 852 -78.03 53.09 -33.40
N GLN A 853 -77.56 53.97 -34.28
CA GLN A 853 -76.21 53.88 -34.82
C GLN A 853 -75.14 54.30 -33.80
N ARG A 854 -75.44 55.32 -32.98
CA ARG A 854 -74.60 55.74 -31.85
C ARG A 854 -74.41 54.61 -30.85
N ASP A 855 -75.47 53.88 -30.52
CA ASP A 855 -75.42 52.72 -29.61
C ASP A 855 -74.58 51.57 -30.16
N ARG A 856 -74.73 51.25 -31.46
CA ARG A 856 -73.93 50.20 -32.12
C ARG A 856 -72.45 50.55 -32.15
N LEU A 857 -72.11 51.80 -32.45
CA LEU A 857 -70.73 52.30 -32.45
C LEU A 857 -70.14 52.31 -31.03
N ALA A 858 -70.91 52.78 -30.04
CA ALA A 858 -70.53 52.74 -28.63
C ALA A 858 -70.26 51.29 -28.17
N ARG A 859 -71.12 50.34 -28.55
CA ARG A 859 -70.93 48.92 -28.26
C ARG A 859 -69.63 48.36 -28.81
N LEU A 860 -69.28 48.67 -30.07
CA LEU A 860 -68.00 48.24 -30.67
C LEU A 860 -66.79 48.88 -29.96
N ARG A 861 -66.88 50.16 -29.61
CA ARG A 861 -65.85 50.87 -28.83
C ARG A 861 -65.63 50.23 -27.46
N VAL A 862 -66.70 49.92 -26.73
CA VAL A 862 -66.64 49.24 -25.42
C VAL A 862 -66.03 47.85 -25.54
N HIS A 863 -66.39 47.11 -26.59
CA HIS A 863 -65.83 45.80 -26.86
C HIS A 863 -64.32 45.87 -27.13
N LEU A 864 -63.86 46.86 -27.89
CA LEU A 864 -62.44 47.11 -28.13
C LEU A 864 -61.70 47.55 -26.85
N SER A 865 -62.34 48.38 -26.01
CA SER A 865 -61.79 48.81 -24.72
C SER A 865 -61.57 47.63 -23.77
N LEU A 866 -62.53 46.70 -23.72
CA LEU A 866 -62.40 45.46 -22.95
C LEU A 866 -61.24 44.58 -23.43
N LEU A 867 -60.95 44.57 -24.74
CA LEU A 867 -59.78 43.87 -25.29
C LEU A 867 -58.45 44.56 -24.97
N ALA A 868 -58.41 45.90 -25.01
CA ALA A 868 -57.18 46.67 -24.91
C ALA A 868 -56.75 46.96 -23.45
N THR A 869 -57.69 47.36 -22.60
CA THR A 869 -57.42 47.87 -21.24
C THR A 869 -58.18 47.13 -20.15
N GLY A 870 -59.22 46.37 -20.49
CA GLY A 870 -60.09 45.70 -19.53
C GLY A 870 -60.96 46.65 -18.68
N GLN A 871 -60.89 47.95 -18.95
CA GLN A 871 -61.66 49.00 -18.28
C GLN A 871 -62.48 49.78 -19.30
N VAL A 872 -63.58 50.38 -18.83
CA VAL A 872 -64.50 51.17 -19.65
C VAL A 872 -64.86 52.45 -18.88
N GLN A 873 -65.23 53.51 -19.57
CA GLN A 873 -65.71 54.76 -18.95
C GLN A 873 -67.00 54.51 -18.14
N ALA A 874 -67.23 55.32 -17.10
CA ALA A 874 -68.40 55.16 -16.22
C ALA A 874 -69.75 55.24 -16.97
N SER A 875 -69.82 56.01 -18.07
CA SER A 875 -71.01 56.12 -18.93
C SER A 875 -71.35 54.82 -19.68
N ASP A 876 -70.38 53.93 -19.83
CA ASP A 876 -70.45 52.76 -20.71
C ASP A 876 -70.54 51.44 -19.91
N GLU A 877 -70.59 51.50 -18.57
CA GLU A 877 -70.66 50.34 -17.68
C GLU A 877 -71.88 49.42 -17.93
N PRO A 878 -73.09 49.92 -18.29
CA PRO A 878 -74.21 49.06 -18.67
C PRO A 878 -73.92 48.22 -19.93
N LEU A 879 -73.26 48.82 -20.93
CA LEU A 879 -72.84 48.14 -22.16
C LEU A 879 -71.74 47.10 -21.88
N ARG A 880 -70.83 47.40 -20.94
CA ARG A 880 -69.79 46.46 -20.48
C ARG A 880 -70.39 45.15 -19.96
N LEU A 881 -71.40 45.25 -19.09
CA LEU A 881 -72.07 44.07 -18.51
C LEU A 881 -72.80 43.25 -19.59
N ALA A 882 -73.50 43.92 -20.51
CA ALA A 882 -74.18 43.26 -21.62
C ALA A 882 -73.20 42.47 -22.51
N ILE A 883 -72.07 43.09 -22.89
CA ILE A 883 -71.02 42.44 -23.70
C ILE A 883 -70.37 41.27 -22.93
N HIS A 884 -70.20 41.39 -21.60
CA HIS A 884 -69.63 40.31 -20.79
C HIS A 884 -70.54 39.09 -20.70
N VAL A 885 -71.86 39.30 -20.55
CA VAL A 885 -72.87 38.22 -20.55
C VAL A 885 -72.95 37.54 -21.91
N GLU A 886 -72.93 38.30 -23.00
CA GLU A 886 -72.88 37.73 -24.35
C GLU A 886 -71.60 36.94 -24.60
N ARG A 887 -70.45 37.45 -24.15
CA ARG A 887 -69.17 36.73 -24.22
C ARG A 887 -69.20 35.42 -23.43
N LEU A 888 -69.87 35.39 -22.28
CA LEU A 888 -70.06 34.17 -21.49
C LEU A 888 -70.98 33.17 -22.20
N ASN A 889 -72.06 33.64 -22.83
CA ASN A 889 -72.99 32.78 -23.58
C ASN A 889 -72.38 32.24 -24.89
N ASP A 890 -71.68 33.09 -25.66
CA ASP A 890 -70.95 32.70 -26.87
C ASP A 890 -69.72 31.83 -26.54
N GLY A 891 -69.06 32.10 -25.42
CA GLY A 891 -67.84 31.41 -24.95
C GLY A 891 -68.05 29.98 -24.51
N ILE A 892 -69.30 29.56 -24.24
CA ILE A 892 -69.65 28.14 -24.01
C ILE A 892 -69.50 27.32 -25.30
N SER A 893 -69.47 27.95 -26.48
CA SER A 893 -69.51 27.26 -27.77
C SER A 893 -68.19 27.32 -28.58
N GLN A 894 -67.29 28.28 -28.33
CA GLN A 894 -65.97 28.39 -29.00
C GLN A 894 -65.01 29.35 -28.25
N GLU A 895 -63.78 28.93 -27.95
CA GLU A 895 -62.71 29.82 -27.49
C GLU A 895 -62.22 30.68 -28.67
N ARG A 896 -62.51 31.99 -28.66
CA ARG A 896 -62.02 32.94 -29.68
C ARG A 896 -60.68 33.54 -29.24
N SER A 897 -59.66 33.50 -30.10
CA SER A 897 -58.38 34.19 -29.81
C SER A 897 -58.59 35.71 -29.78
N ARG A 898 -57.79 36.44 -29.00
CA ARG A 898 -57.85 37.92 -28.94
C ARG A 898 -57.73 38.57 -30.32
N ALA A 899 -56.87 38.03 -31.17
CA ALA A 899 -56.71 38.50 -32.56
C ALA A 899 -57.98 38.25 -33.40
N ASN A 900 -58.65 37.11 -33.22
CA ASN A 900 -59.92 36.82 -33.87
C ASN A 900 -61.06 37.73 -33.38
N GLU A 901 -61.12 38.00 -32.08
CA GLU A 901 -62.10 38.96 -31.52
C GLU A 901 -61.87 40.37 -32.05
N LEU A 902 -60.61 40.82 -32.09
CA LEU A 902 -60.22 42.09 -32.68
C LEU A 902 -60.61 42.17 -34.16
N SER A 903 -60.28 41.14 -34.95
CA SER A 903 -60.68 41.04 -36.36
C SER A 903 -62.20 41.12 -36.53
N GLY A 904 -62.98 40.49 -35.64
CA GLY A 904 -64.44 40.56 -35.63
C GLY A 904 -64.97 41.96 -35.36
N ILE A 905 -64.41 42.67 -34.36
CA ILE A 905 -64.78 44.04 -34.04
C ILE A 905 -64.50 44.96 -35.23
N LEU A 906 -63.32 44.88 -35.82
CA LEU A 906 -62.91 45.72 -36.96
C LEU A 906 -63.76 45.42 -38.21
N THR A 907 -64.13 44.16 -38.42
CA THR A 907 -65.06 43.77 -39.50
C THR A 907 -66.45 44.40 -39.28
N ALA A 908 -66.99 44.33 -38.06
CA ALA A 908 -68.27 44.93 -37.73
C ALA A 908 -68.23 46.47 -37.84
N LEU A 909 -67.09 47.07 -37.50
CA LEU A 909 -66.83 48.51 -37.65
C LEU A 909 -66.86 48.95 -39.11
N LEU A 910 -66.27 48.16 -40.01
CA LEU A 910 -66.34 48.41 -41.46
C LEU A 910 -67.76 48.26 -42.00
N ALA A 911 -68.53 47.27 -41.53
CA ALA A 911 -69.91 47.02 -41.95
C ALA A 911 -70.92 48.08 -41.46
N LEU A 912 -70.56 48.86 -40.43
CA LEU A 912 -71.48 49.77 -39.75
C LEU A 912 -71.79 51.00 -40.62
N GLY A 913 -73.00 51.08 -41.16
CA GLY A 913 -73.49 52.24 -41.91
C GLY A 913 -74.90 52.02 -42.49
N PRO A 914 -75.55 53.06 -43.06
CA PRO A 914 -75.00 54.40 -43.23
C PRO A 914 -74.88 55.18 -41.91
N MET A 915 -73.78 55.92 -41.77
CA MET A 915 -73.42 56.67 -40.56
C MET A 915 -73.02 58.11 -40.90
N PRO A 916 -73.49 59.13 -40.14
CA PRO A 916 -73.02 60.51 -40.29
C PRO A 916 -71.52 60.64 -39.97
N GLN A 917 -70.81 61.48 -40.73
CA GLN A 917 -69.38 61.73 -40.52
C GLN A 917 -69.10 62.28 -39.12
N THR A 918 -69.97 63.15 -38.59
CA THR A 918 -69.85 63.74 -37.26
C THR A 918 -69.85 62.70 -36.13
N LEU A 919 -70.65 61.64 -36.27
CA LEU A 919 -70.71 60.55 -35.28
C LEU A 919 -69.40 59.73 -35.26
N TRP A 920 -68.76 59.57 -36.41
CA TRP A 920 -67.47 58.90 -36.53
C TRP A 920 -66.34 59.73 -35.93
N ASP A 921 -66.29 61.02 -36.27
CA ASP A 921 -65.24 61.95 -35.80
C ASP A 921 -65.21 62.06 -34.26
N ASP A 922 -66.36 61.98 -33.60
CA ASP A 922 -66.49 61.95 -32.14
C ASP A 922 -65.83 60.72 -31.47
N THR A 923 -65.58 59.64 -32.22
CA THR A 923 -65.16 58.34 -31.66
C THR A 923 -63.83 57.82 -32.19
N VAL A 924 -63.41 58.24 -33.39
CA VAL A 924 -62.22 57.72 -34.09
C VAL A 924 -60.94 57.85 -33.27
N ASN A 925 -60.71 59.00 -32.64
CA ASN A 925 -59.51 59.23 -31.80
C ASN A 925 -59.44 58.24 -30.61
N THR A 926 -60.59 57.88 -30.06
CA THR A 926 -60.65 56.90 -28.96
C THR A 926 -60.37 55.48 -29.47
N LEU A 927 -60.91 55.11 -30.64
CA LEU A 927 -60.67 53.81 -31.25
C LEU A 927 -59.19 53.63 -31.63
N ASP A 928 -58.56 54.64 -32.24
CA ASP A 928 -57.15 54.61 -32.61
C ASP A 928 -56.23 54.48 -31.40
N ALA A 929 -56.53 55.20 -30.31
CA ALA A 929 -55.80 55.08 -29.05
C ALA A 929 -55.93 53.67 -28.43
N LEU A 930 -57.09 53.02 -28.56
CA LEU A 930 -57.31 51.65 -28.10
C LEU A 930 -56.55 50.62 -28.96
N LEU A 931 -56.48 50.83 -30.28
CA LEU A 931 -55.70 49.99 -31.18
C LEU A 931 -54.19 50.10 -30.93
N LEU A 932 -53.67 51.31 -30.69
CA LEU A 932 -52.26 51.51 -30.30
C LEU A 932 -51.92 50.82 -28.97
N ARG A 933 -52.84 50.84 -28.00
CA ARG A 933 -52.63 50.13 -26.73
C ARG A 933 -52.58 48.61 -26.88
N LEU A 934 -53.24 48.05 -27.89
CA LEU A 934 -53.15 46.62 -28.20
C LEU A 934 -51.79 46.24 -28.79
N THR A 935 -51.05 47.17 -29.41
CA THR A 935 -49.68 46.95 -29.90
C THR A 935 -48.61 47.22 -28.83
N ASP A 936 -48.89 48.11 -27.87
CA ASP A 936 -47.94 48.60 -26.86
C ASP A 936 -47.90 47.80 -25.55
N HIS A 937 -48.59 46.67 -25.44
CA HIS A 937 -48.49 45.78 -24.28
C HIS A 937 -47.09 45.13 -24.21
N HIS A 938 -46.11 45.90 -23.75
CA HIS A 938 -44.99 45.41 -22.96
C HIS A 938 -45.55 45.01 -21.60
N VAL A 939 -45.65 43.70 -21.38
CA VAL A 939 -45.87 43.13 -20.05
C VAL A 939 -44.75 43.65 -19.13
N PRO A 940 -45.06 44.31 -17.99
CA PRO A 940 -44.06 44.51 -16.96
C PRO A 940 -43.67 43.12 -16.42
N HIS A 941 -42.42 42.74 -16.61
CA HIS A 941 -41.85 41.59 -15.90
C HIS A 941 -41.78 41.92 -14.40
N GLU A 942 -42.64 41.28 -13.59
CA GLU A 942 -42.34 40.98 -12.19
C GLU A 942 -41.57 39.66 -12.07
#